data_AF-A0A1G1A810-F1
#
_entry.id   AF-A0A1G1A810-F1
#
_cell.length_a   1.000
_cell.length_b   1.000
_cell.length_c   1.000
_cell.angle_alpha   90.00
_cell.angle_beta   90.00
_cell.angle_gamma   90.00
#
_symmetry.space_group_name_H-M   'P 1'
#
loop_
_entity.id
_entity.type
_entity.pdbx_description
1 polymer ?
#
loop_
_entity_poly.entity_id
_entity_poly.type
_entity_poly.pdbx_seq_one_letter_code
_entity_poly.pdbx_strand_id
1 'polypeptide(L)'
;SDQPTLHVRVRQAGQRDVCAETSIPVDQQTVCHEIAVPDPQRWSPDSPALYEVDVRLLHDGLVMDAMTERIGFVKLSTRGRQFLINGEPYYLRGTGDFLSCPETGCPDTDRDRWRRKLRALRDYGYNYVRCQSYVYGPEYYDIADEVGLLIQSEMGMLGAWGGHTNQHVYQWPKPTPDHYPSLKRQWDAVVLRDVNHPSANLYCMSNEICDDTDFRRIAWQCHHDTRAIKPSAFVIWTDGGYNPDLPGDFINHNIDSFKPEQRATFDKPLIEHEFRWWSSYPDIRLTDRYLAGAIRPYAVEIARTAARARGQEALLGTYARTSQQLQFIEAKAKMEACRRDHPELAGICHFNAMDTNPSPQGIINEFYEPKLASVETWLQTNGDTVLLAHVNFEDRVLVAGDVFSCQLAVSDYHHPPLTQGALQWRLKDDARVYAGGRLEWDHKPYTTCPAGTLSVVLPALECPSHVMLEAWMDADGSRIRNEWPLWIFPRGENWPDAATIHQDSPRTGWLKSLPSPAQEFRSDARVWLTERVDDAVVEHVQDGGWAIIAAGEGLVRPHGPNFGYVKYFFTPPANYGPYEDGQNGTVITAHPLLGEFPHDGFADWQFFRMIDPAPPLDLEPLGLDDADPVIRVIHRYPVCRPLGYLLERSYGRGAFIFTALNLDWRLPEARYLLGSMIRRAQTGSCPTHPLSETAMERIRSGSRLPLEG
;
A
#
# COMPACT_ATOMS: atom_id res chain seq x y z
N SER A 1 -31.06 -20.95 56.24
CA SER A 1 -30.82 -20.02 55.16
C SER A 1 -29.44 -20.36 54.69
N ASP A 2 -29.36 -21.08 53.57
CA ASP A 2 -28.09 -21.44 52.98
C ASP A 2 -27.44 -20.16 52.45
N GLN A 3 -26.17 -19.99 52.74
CA GLN A 3 -25.39 -18.86 52.23
C GLN A 3 -25.46 -18.86 50.69
N PRO A 4 -25.61 -17.70 50.02
CA PRO A 4 -25.54 -17.65 48.57
C PRO A 4 -24.22 -18.25 48.06
N THR A 5 -24.26 -18.97 46.94
CA THR A 5 -23.10 -19.63 46.35
C THR A 5 -22.99 -19.30 44.86
N LEU A 6 -21.78 -18.98 44.40
CA LEU A 6 -21.45 -18.88 42.98
C LEU A 6 -21.02 -20.25 42.48
N HIS A 7 -21.78 -20.79 41.56
CA HIS A 7 -21.48 -22.05 40.90
C HIS A 7 -20.92 -21.76 39.51
N VAL A 8 -19.66 -22.13 39.29
CA VAL A 8 -18.91 -21.82 38.08
C VAL A 8 -18.59 -23.11 37.33
N ARG A 9 -18.88 -23.14 36.03
CA ARG A 9 -18.50 -24.23 35.11
C ARG A 9 -17.70 -23.67 33.95
N VAL A 10 -16.62 -24.33 33.60
CA VAL A 10 -15.79 -24.02 32.43
C VAL A 10 -15.85 -25.18 31.46
N ARG A 11 -16.20 -24.92 30.20
CA ARG A 11 -16.20 -25.92 29.13
C ARG A 11 -15.55 -25.35 27.88
N GLN A 12 -14.92 -26.19 27.06
CA GLN A 12 -14.49 -25.74 25.74
C GLN A 12 -15.72 -25.40 24.89
N ALA A 13 -15.68 -24.28 24.16
CA ALA A 13 -16.81 -23.80 23.39
C ALA A 13 -17.27 -24.86 22.37
N GLY A 14 -18.57 -25.10 22.31
CA GLY A 14 -19.16 -26.16 21.46
C GLY A 14 -19.02 -27.59 21.98
N GLN A 15 -18.35 -27.81 23.11
CA GLN A 15 -18.24 -29.12 23.76
C GLN A 15 -19.19 -29.25 24.96
N ARG A 16 -19.55 -30.50 25.31
CA ARG A 16 -20.42 -30.79 26.46
C ARG A 16 -19.63 -31.05 27.75
N ASP A 17 -18.40 -31.50 27.63
CA ASP A 17 -17.58 -31.91 28.76
C ASP A 17 -17.11 -30.70 29.56
N VAL A 18 -17.21 -30.79 30.88
CA VAL A 18 -16.81 -29.74 31.80
C VAL A 18 -15.33 -29.92 32.14
N CYS A 19 -14.52 -28.93 31.79
CA CYS A 19 -13.08 -28.92 32.04
C CYS A 19 -12.75 -28.55 33.49
N ALA A 20 -13.58 -27.70 34.11
CA ALA A 20 -13.47 -27.33 35.52
C ALA A 20 -14.84 -26.92 36.08
N GLU A 21 -15.09 -27.21 37.35
CA GLU A 21 -16.31 -26.84 38.07
C GLU A 21 -15.95 -26.51 39.53
N THR A 22 -16.57 -25.47 40.09
CA THR A 22 -16.41 -25.12 41.50
C THR A 22 -17.67 -24.46 42.05
N SER A 23 -17.80 -24.44 43.37
CA SER A 23 -18.85 -23.75 44.12
C SER A 23 -18.21 -22.88 45.19
N ILE A 24 -18.49 -21.58 45.14
CA ILE A 24 -17.80 -20.58 45.94
C ILE A 24 -18.84 -19.89 46.83
N PRO A 25 -18.72 -19.97 48.17
CA PRO A 25 -19.59 -19.21 49.06
C PRO A 25 -19.42 -17.71 48.84
N VAL A 26 -20.53 -16.97 48.84
CA VAL A 26 -20.55 -15.51 48.72
C VAL A 26 -20.89 -14.90 50.07
N ASP A 27 -19.94 -14.21 50.68
CA ASP A 27 -20.09 -13.45 51.93
C ASP A 27 -19.83 -11.94 51.76
N GLN A 28 -19.35 -11.53 50.58
CA GLN A 28 -18.97 -10.16 50.25
C GLN A 28 -19.47 -9.76 48.87
N GLN A 29 -19.39 -8.45 48.56
CA GLN A 29 -19.76 -7.94 47.23
C GLN A 29 -18.78 -8.34 46.12
N THR A 30 -17.53 -8.66 46.46
CA THR A 30 -16.50 -9.09 45.51
C THR A 30 -15.85 -10.36 46.03
N VAL A 31 -15.75 -11.37 45.17
CA VAL A 31 -15.11 -12.65 45.47
C VAL A 31 -14.07 -12.92 44.40
N CYS A 32 -12.83 -13.21 44.81
CA CYS A 32 -11.76 -13.65 43.92
C CYS A 32 -11.49 -15.13 44.18
N HIS A 33 -11.48 -15.93 43.12
CA HIS A 33 -11.21 -17.37 43.20
C HIS A 33 -10.39 -17.81 41.99
N GLU A 34 -9.45 -18.73 42.22
CA GLU A 34 -8.64 -19.32 41.17
C GLU A 34 -9.21 -20.69 40.79
N ILE A 35 -9.48 -20.89 39.51
CA ILE A 35 -9.99 -22.14 38.96
C ILE A 35 -8.94 -22.69 37.99
N ALA A 36 -8.34 -23.83 38.32
CA ALA A 36 -7.39 -24.49 37.45
C ALA A 36 -8.10 -25.21 36.31
N VAL A 37 -7.74 -24.90 35.06
CA VAL A 37 -8.11 -25.69 33.88
C VAL A 37 -6.87 -26.46 33.44
N PRO A 38 -6.84 -27.80 33.55
CA PRO A 38 -5.67 -28.59 33.22
C PRO A 38 -5.47 -28.63 31.69
N ASP A 39 -4.22 -28.40 31.26
CA ASP A 39 -3.78 -28.47 29.86
C ASP A 39 -4.72 -27.79 28.84
N PRO A 40 -5.02 -26.49 29.01
CA PRO A 40 -5.97 -25.81 28.15
C PRO A 40 -5.41 -25.64 26.75
N GLN A 41 -6.27 -25.82 25.74
CA GLN A 41 -5.94 -25.36 24.38
C GLN A 41 -5.84 -23.84 24.41
N ARG A 42 -4.65 -23.32 24.06
CA ARG A 42 -4.35 -21.89 24.12
C ARG A 42 -4.91 -21.18 22.89
N TRP A 43 -5.40 -19.97 23.10
CA TRP A 43 -5.84 -19.09 22.03
C TRP A 43 -4.62 -18.42 21.37
N SER A 44 -4.61 -18.40 20.04
CA SER A 44 -3.79 -17.54 19.19
C SER A 44 -4.57 -17.20 17.92
N PRO A 45 -4.14 -16.20 17.12
CA PRO A 45 -4.74 -15.96 15.81
C PRO A 45 -4.76 -17.20 14.88
N ASP A 46 -3.79 -18.11 15.02
CA ASP A 46 -3.67 -19.35 14.23
C ASP A 46 -4.50 -20.50 14.81
N SER A 47 -4.77 -20.47 16.12
CA SER A 47 -5.54 -21.48 16.84
C SER A 47 -6.48 -20.80 17.84
N PRO A 48 -7.63 -20.26 17.40
CA PRO A 48 -8.54 -19.47 18.23
C PRO A 48 -9.41 -20.35 19.16
N ALA A 49 -8.79 -21.12 20.05
CA ALA A 49 -9.49 -21.96 21.01
C ALA A 49 -10.23 -21.12 22.06
N LEU A 50 -11.54 -21.34 22.18
CA LEU A 50 -12.42 -20.61 23.11
C LEU A 50 -13.06 -21.55 24.12
N TYR A 51 -13.39 -20.99 25.29
CA TYR A 51 -14.07 -21.64 26.39
C TYR A 51 -15.27 -20.80 26.82
N GLU A 52 -16.30 -21.47 27.33
CA GLU A 52 -17.46 -20.84 27.97
C GLU A 52 -17.36 -21.00 29.47
N VAL A 53 -17.52 -19.88 30.18
CA VAL A 53 -17.59 -19.82 31.64
C VAL A 53 -19.02 -19.51 32.04
N ASP A 54 -19.75 -20.54 32.48
CA ASP A 54 -21.10 -20.42 33.02
C ASP A 54 -21.01 -20.11 34.53
N VAL A 55 -21.48 -18.94 34.94
CA VAL A 55 -21.54 -18.51 36.34
C VAL A 55 -22.99 -18.40 36.77
N ARG A 56 -23.36 -19.04 37.89
CA ARG A 56 -24.71 -18.97 38.46
C ARG A 56 -24.64 -18.61 39.94
N LEU A 57 -25.34 -17.56 40.34
CA LEU A 57 -25.55 -17.24 41.74
C LEU A 57 -26.77 -18.02 42.25
N LEU A 58 -26.59 -18.84 43.28
CA LEU A 58 -27.62 -19.68 43.87
C LEU A 58 -27.89 -19.24 45.31
N HIS A 59 -29.16 -19.23 45.72
CA HIS A 59 -29.56 -19.07 47.13
C HIS A 59 -30.70 -20.06 47.43
N ASP A 60 -30.55 -20.87 48.48
CA ASP A 60 -31.49 -21.95 48.84
C ASP A 60 -31.87 -22.86 47.64
N GLY A 61 -30.90 -23.17 46.78
CA GLY A 61 -31.08 -24.02 45.59
C GLY A 61 -31.74 -23.33 44.38
N LEU A 62 -32.15 -22.07 44.51
CA LEU A 62 -32.72 -21.27 43.42
C LEU A 62 -31.65 -20.44 42.73
N VAL A 63 -31.70 -20.35 41.39
CA VAL A 63 -30.82 -19.47 40.61
C VAL A 63 -31.34 -18.04 40.75
N MET A 64 -30.54 -17.17 41.37
CA MET A 64 -30.82 -15.75 41.56
C MET A 64 -30.35 -14.92 40.36
N ASP A 65 -29.20 -15.28 39.80
CA ASP A 65 -28.63 -14.63 38.63
C ASP A 65 -27.73 -15.62 37.86
N ALA A 66 -27.53 -15.40 36.57
CA ALA A 66 -26.67 -16.22 35.73
C ALA A 66 -26.07 -15.44 34.57
N MET A 67 -24.82 -15.73 34.25
CA MET A 67 -24.09 -15.15 33.14
C MET A 67 -23.21 -16.22 32.48
N THR A 68 -23.04 -16.12 31.17
CA THR A 68 -22.09 -16.93 30.41
C THR A 68 -21.17 -16.00 29.65
N GLU A 69 -19.87 -16.18 29.84
CA GLU A 69 -18.82 -15.41 29.16
C GLU A 69 -17.96 -16.34 28.31
N ARG A 70 -17.47 -15.84 27.18
CA ARG A 70 -16.47 -16.54 26.37
C ARG A 70 -15.07 -16.01 26.68
N ILE A 71 -14.12 -16.92 26.84
CA ILE A 71 -12.72 -16.59 27.12
C ILE A 71 -11.79 -17.40 26.22
N GLY A 72 -10.54 -16.96 26.12
CA GLY A 72 -9.44 -17.73 25.55
C GLY A 72 -8.20 -17.65 26.42
N PHE A 73 -7.46 -18.76 26.53
CA PHE A 73 -6.20 -18.79 27.27
C PHE A 73 -5.06 -18.24 26.42
N VAL A 74 -4.72 -16.96 26.61
CA VAL A 74 -3.65 -16.29 25.86
C VAL A 74 -2.72 -15.52 26.79
N LYS A 75 -1.42 -15.59 26.50
CA LYS A 75 -0.40 -14.76 27.14
C LYS A 75 0.37 -13.96 26.08
N LEU A 76 0.22 -12.64 26.10
CA LEU A 76 1.10 -11.77 25.33
C LEU A 76 2.23 -11.25 26.23
N SER A 77 3.43 -11.13 25.66
CA SER A 77 4.60 -10.56 26.33
C SER A 77 5.63 -10.12 25.31
N THR A 78 6.69 -9.44 25.75
CA THR A 78 7.79 -9.03 24.87
C THR A 78 9.09 -9.69 25.32
N ARG A 79 10.01 -9.88 24.37
CA ARG A 79 11.41 -10.25 24.64
C ARG A 79 12.30 -9.37 23.78
N GLY A 80 12.82 -8.31 24.39
CA GLY A 80 13.48 -7.23 23.65
C GLY A 80 12.54 -6.70 22.57
N ARG A 81 12.97 -6.79 21.30
CA ARG A 81 12.23 -6.26 20.14
C ARG A 81 11.17 -7.21 19.57
N GLN A 82 10.96 -8.37 20.17
CA GLN A 82 9.99 -9.33 19.67
C GLN A 82 8.71 -9.29 20.50
N PHE A 83 7.56 -9.29 19.84
CA PHE A 83 6.32 -9.73 20.46
C PHE A 83 6.36 -11.24 20.66
N LEU A 84 5.76 -11.72 21.75
CA LEU A 84 5.56 -13.13 22.01
C LEU A 84 4.06 -13.40 22.21
N ILE A 85 3.56 -14.46 21.58
CA ILE A 85 2.27 -15.06 21.90
C ILE A 85 2.50 -16.44 22.50
N ASN A 86 1.96 -16.66 23.70
CA ASN A 86 2.09 -17.94 24.42
C ASN A 86 3.55 -18.43 24.61
N GLY A 87 4.51 -17.49 24.59
CA GLY A 87 5.95 -17.74 24.75
C GLY A 87 6.76 -17.76 23.44
N GLU A 88 6.10 -17.77 22.28
CA GLU A 88 6.75 -17.88 20.96
C GLU A 88 6.77 -16.52 20.24
N PRO A 89 7.87 -16.16 19.54
CA PRO A 89 7.95 -14.92 18.76
C PRO A 89 6.85 -14.80 17.72
N TYR A 90 6.24 -13.62 17.60
CA TYR A 90 5.12 -13.40 16.71
C TYR A 90 5.29 -12.09 15.93
N TYR A 91 5.11 -12.13 14.61
CA TYR A 91 5.18 -10.94 13.76
C TYR A 91 3.78 -10.41 13.46
N LEU A 92 3.54 -9.16 13.82
CA LEU A 92 2.24 -8.53 13.67
C LEU A 92 2.04 -8.01 12.24
N ARG A 93 1.17 -8.69 11.48
CA ARG A 93 0.76 -8.33 10.12
C ARG A 93 -0.63 -7.72 10.23
N GLY A 94 -0.73 -6.40 10.20
CA GLY A 94 -2.02 -5.76 10.46
C GLY A 94 -2.40 -4.69 9.48
N THR A 95 -3.55 -4.12 9.78
CA THR A 95 -4.24 -3.12 8.97
C THR A 95 -4.93 -2.12 9.87
N GLY A 96 -5.07 -0.88 9.39
CA GLY A 96 -6.08 0.03 9.91
C GLY A 96 -7.49 -0.40 9.49
N ASP A 97 -8.48 -0.06 10.32
CA ASP A 97 -9.91 -0.08 10.01
C ASP A 97 -10.47 1.28 10.47
N PHE A 98 -11.48 1.78 9.75
CA PHE A 98 -12.03 3.13 9.80
C PHE A 98 -13.53 3.18 10.12
N LEU A 99 -14.08 2.08 10.65
CA LEU A 99 -15.53 1.98 10.92
C LEU A 99 -16.37 2.18 9.65
N SER A 100 -15.84 1.76 8.49
CA SER A 100 -16.54 1.85 7.21
C SER A 100 -17.57 0.73 7.09
N CYS A 101 -18.85 1.07 7.33
CA CYS A 101 -19.98 0.14 7.23
C CYS A 101 -20.96 0.61 6.13
N PRO A 102 -20.59 0.52 4.83
CA PRO A 102 -21.42 1.01 3.73
C PRO A 102 -22.79 0.31 3.64
N GLU A 103 -22.90 -0.91 4.17
CA GLU A 103 -24.15 -1.68 4.16
C GLU A 103 -25.23 -1.11 5.09
N THR A 104 -24.83 -0.57 6.23
CA THR A 104 -25.74 -0.12 7.31
C THR A 104 -25.70 1.39 7.54
N GLY A 105 -24.59 2.04 7.16
CA GLY A 105 -24.33 3.46 7.39
C GLY A 105 -24.07 3.83 8.85
N CYS A 106 -23.94 2.83 9.71
CA CYS A 106 -23.67 2.94 11.14
C CYS A 106 -22.87 1.72 11.61
N PRO A 107 -22.28 1.72 12.83
CA PRO A 107 -21.61 0.54 13.37
C PRO A 107 -22.51 -0.70 13.27
N ASP A 108 -22.01 -1.72 12.60
CA ASP A 108 -22.79 -2.93 12.33
C ASP A 108 -22.87 -3.83 13.59
N THR A 109 -24.02 -4.47 13.77
CA THR A 109 -24.30 -5.44 14.85
C THR A 109 -24.54 -6.85 14.32
N ASP A 110 -24.49 -7.04 13.00
CA ASP A 110 -24.64 -8.34 12.35
C ASP A 110 -23.34 -9.17 12.47
N ARG A 111 -23.38 -10.14 13.37
CA ARG A 111 -22.28 -11.10 13.62
C ARG A 111 -21.88 -11.88 12.36
N ASP A 112 -22.81 -12.23 11.48
CA ASP A 112 -22.47 -12.99 10.27
C ASP A 112 -21.76 -12.10 9.25
N ARG A 113 -22.12 -10.83 9.17
CA ARG A 113 -21.39 -9.85 8.34
C ARG A 113 -19.99 -9.60 8.88
N TRP A 114 -19.85 -9.40 10.19
CA TRP A 114 -18.52 -9.30 10.80
C TRP A 114 -17.70 -10.56 10.56
N ARG A 115 -18.30 -11.74 10.66
CA ARG A 115 -17.59 -13.00 10.40
C ARG A 115 -17.03 -13.05 8.98
N ARG A 116 -17.80 -12.63 7.97
CA ARG A 116 -17.31 -12.55 6.59
C ARG A 116 -16.18 -11.53 6.44
N LYS A 117 -16.36 -10.31 6.98
CA LYS A 117 -15.37 -9.22 6.88
C LYS A 117 -14.04 -9.58 7.55
N LEU A 118 -14.10 -10.01 8.81
CA LEU A 118 -12.91 -10.38 9.59
C LEU A 118 -12.25 -11.65 9.06
N ARG A 119 -13.02 -12.62 8.57
CA ARG A 119 -12.45 -13.79 7.89
C ARG A 119 -11.68 -13.38 6.63
N ALA A 120 -12.21 -12.47 5.82
CA ALA A 120 -11.50 -11.97 4.65
C ALA A 120 -10.14 -11.37 5.02
N LEU A 121 -10.05 -10.56 6.08
CA LEU A 121 -8.76 -10.06 6.56
C LEU A 121 -7.82 -11.20 6.97
N ARG A 122 -8.33 -12.18 7.72
CA ARG A 122 -7.52 -13.32 8.16
C ARG A 122 -6.98 -14.13 6.99
N ASP A 123 -7.81 -14.39 5.99
CA ASP A 123 -7.44 -15.13 4.78
C ASP A 123 -6.35 -14.39 3.98
N TYR A 124 -6.40 -13.06 3.93
CA TYR A 124 -5.36 -12.21 3.35
C TYR A 124 -4.09 -12.07 4.22
N GLY A 125 -3.93 -12.90 5.26
CA GLY A 125 -2.71 -13.00 6.06
C GLY A 125 -2.61 -12.00 7.21
N TYR A 126 -3.61 -11.14 7.40
CA TYR A 126 -3.65 -10.23 8.55
C TYR A 126 -3.92 -11.03 9.83
N ASN A 127 -3.24 -10.67 10.90
CA ASN A 127 -3.38 -11.29 12.22
C ASN A 127 -3.69 -10.28 13.33
N TYR A 128 -3.67 -8.98 13.01
CA TYR A 128 -4.19 -7.93 13.88
C TYR A 128 -4.89 -6.82 13.10
N VAL A 129 -5.84 -6.14 13.75
CA VAL A 129 -6.55 -4.98 13.21
C VAL A 129 -6.46 -3.83 14.19
N ARG A 130 -6.04 -2.67 13.70
CA ARG A 130 -6.06 -1.40 14.43
C ARG A 130 -7.35 -0.66 14.12
N CYS A 131 -8.21 -0.53 15.13
CA CYS A 131 -9.44 0.23 15.04
C CYS A 131 -9.15 1.72 15.23
N GLN A 132 -8.93 2.46 14.13
CA GLN A 132 -8.37 3.81 14.19
C GLN A 132 -9.30 4.82 14.85
N SER A 133 -8.92 5.30 16.02
CA SER A 133 -9.64 6.30 16.82
C SER A 133 -11.11 5.96 17.14
N TYR A 134 -11.47 4.68 17.16
CA TYR A 134 -12.77 4.21 17.64
C TYR A 134 -12.69 2.83 18.31
N VAL A 135 -13.80 2.45 18.95
CA VAL A 135 -14.00 1.15 19.59
C VAL A 135 -15.30 0.54 19.05
N TYR A 136 -15.24 -0.69 18.53
CA TYR A 136 -16.42 -1.40 18.04
C TYR A 136 -17.37 -1.84 19.17
N GLY A 137 -18.58 -2.28 18.79
CA GLY A 137 -19.49 -3.01 19.67
C GLY A 137 -18.99 -4.44 19.99
N PRO A 138 -19.55 -5.10 21.02
CA PRO A 138 -19.13 -6.45 21.44
C PRO A 138 -19.17 -7.49 20.32
N GLU A 139 -20.10 -7.37 19.37
CA GLU A 139 -20.27 -8.30 18.25
C GLU A 139 -19.03 -8.39 17.36
N TYR A 140 -18.24 -7.33 17.28
CA TYR A 140 -16.99 -7.34 16.52
C TYR A 140 -15.90 -8.17 17.22
N TYR A 141 -15.73 -7.98 18.54
CA TYR A 141 -14.74 -8.70 19.35
C TYR A 141 -15.12 -10.17 19.51
N ASP A 142 -16.41 -10.46 19.68
CA ASP A 142 -16.98 -11.80 19.64
C ASP A 142 -16.54 -12.58 18.41
N ILE A 143 -16.53 -11.92 17.25
CA ILE A 143 -16.13 -12.53 15.99
C ILE A 143 -14.61 -12.51 15.82
N ALA A 144 -13.90 -11.49 16.27
CA ALA A 144 -12.44 -11.46 16.25
C ALA A 144 -11.84 -12.62 17.08
N ASP A 145 -12.46 -12.94 18.21
CA ASP A 145 -12.14 -14.10 19.04
C ASP A 145 -12.30 -15.41 18.27
N GLU A 146 -13.42 -15.60 17.57
CA GLU A 146 -13.73 -16.78 16.75
C GLU A 146 -12.83 -16.87 15.51
N VAL A 147 -12.50 -15.72 14.92
CA VAL A 147 -11.75 -15.64 13.67
C VAL A 147 -10.27 -15.85 13.90
N GLY A 148 -9.76 -15.44 15.05
CA GLY A 148 -8.34 -15.39 15.35
C GLY A 148 -7.71 -14.12 14.80
N LEU A 149 -8.15 -12.96 15.30
CA LEU A 149 -7.52 -11.66 15.03
C LEU A 149 -7.27 -10.93 16.35
N LEU A 150 -6.08 -10.38 16.53
CA LEU A 150 -5.81 -9.43 17.61
C LEU A 150 -6.42 -8.07 17.25
N ILE A 151 -7.07 -7.43 18.21
CA ILE A 151 -7.68 -6.10 18.00
C ILE A 151 -6.93 -5.08 18.85
N GLN A 152 -6.47 -4.01 18.20
CA GLN A 152 -6.03 -2.79 18.86
C GLN A 152 -7.20 -1.81 18.90
N SER A 153 -7.80 -1.67 20.08
CA SER A 153 -8.82 -0.64 20.32
C SER A 153 -8.12 0.70 20.53
N GLU A 154 -8.36 1.67 19.65
CA GLU A 154 -7.79 3.01 19.78
C GLU A 154 -8.86 4.02 20.17
N MET A 155 -8.64 4.74 21.25
CA MET A 155 -9.56 5.78 21.70
C MET A 155 -9.16 7.14 21.12
N GLY A 156 -10.15 7.98 20.80
CA GLY A 156 -9.90 9.40 20.49
C GLY A 156 -9.55 10.26 21.71
N MET A 157 -9.18 9.64 22.85
CA MET A 157 -9.14 10.25 24.17
C MET A 157 -8.13 11.40 24.27
N LEU A 158 -6.94 11.23 23.66
CA LEU A 158 -5.88 12.24 23.70
C LEU A 158 -5.63 12.91 22.32
N GLY A 159 -6.19 12.36 21.23
CA GLY A 159 -5.92 12.78 19.84
C GLY A 159 -6.76 13.98 19.39
N ALA A 160 -7.83 13.74 18.61
CA ALA A 160 -8.68 14.78 18.01
C ALA A 160 -9.20 15.85 18.99
N TRP A 161 -9.32 15.49 20.28
CA TRP A 161 -9.74 16.40 21.35
C TRP A 161 -8.58 17.01 22.13
N GLY A 162 -7.39 16.40 22.14
CA GLY A 162 -6.31 16.69 23.09
C GLY A 162 -5.07 17.38 22.53
N GLY A 163 -4.83 17.38 21.22
CA GLY A 163 -3.58 17.92 20.67
C GLY A 163 -3.60 18.23 19.19
N HIS A 164 -2.77 19.19 18.79
CA HIS A 164 -2.43 19.46 17.40
C HIS A 164 -1.29 18.53 16.99
N THR A 165 -1.32 17.99 15.77
CA THR A 165 -0.13 17.41 15.13
C THR A 165 0.40 18.42 14.12
N ASN A 166 1.65 18.27 13.65
CA ASN A 166 2.16 19.10 12.55
C ASN A 166 1.37 18.88 11.23
N GLN A 167 0.57 17.80 11.14
CA GLN A 167 -0.18 17.38 9.96
C GLN A 167 -1.69 17.63 10.09
N HIS A 168 -2.22 17.68 11.32
CA HIS A 168 -3.64 17.83 11.62
C HIS A 168 -3.86 18.92 12.68
N VAL A 169 -4.43 20.06 12.24
CA VAL A 169 -4.92 21.12 13.12
C VAL A 169 -6.39 20.86 13.42
N TYR A 170 -6.65 20.13 14.49
CA TYR A 170 -8.01 19.93 14.98
C TYR A 170 -8.54 21.21 15.61
N GLN A 171 -9.73 21.66 15.17
CA GLN A 171 -10.43 22.84 15.71
C GLN A 171 -11.42 22.45 16.83
N TRP A 172 -11.06 21.45 17.64
CA TRP A 172 -11.88 21.00 18.76
C TRP A 172 -11.39 21.66 20.07
N PRO A 173 -12.29 21.96 21.01
CA PRO A 173 -11.88 22.50 22.30
C PRO A 173 -11.00 21.48 23.04
N LYS A 174 -9.82 21.92 23.50
CA LYS A 174 -8.96 21.08 24.33
C LYS A 174 -9.68 20.69 25.63
N PRO A 175 -9.48 19.47 26.15
CA PRO A 175 -10.12 19.01 27.37
C PRO A 175 -9.48 19.77 28.54
N THR A 176 -10.29 20.47 29.32
CA THR A 176 -9.85 21.05 30.61
C THR A 176 -9.67 19.94 31.67
N PRO A 177 -8.98 20.20 32.80
CA PRO A 177 -8.83 19.23 33.89
C PRO A 177 -10.13 18.58 34.39
N ASP A 178 -11.27 19.29 34.28
CA ASP A 178 -12.59 18.76 34.66
C ASP A 178 -13.08 17.62 33.76
N HIS A 179 -12.54 17.49 32.54
CA HIS A 179 -12.86 16.40 31.62
C HIS A 179 -12.05 15.12 31.90
N TYR A 180 -10.93 15.23 32.62
CA TYR A 180 -9.99 14.12 32.82
C TYR A 180 -10.63 12.89 33.49
N PRO A 181 -11.49 13.03 34.51
CA PRO A 181 -12.20 11.89 35.09
C PRO A 181 -13.15 11.21 34.10
N SER A 182 -13.76 11.96 33.19
CA SER A 182 -14.66 11.40 32.17
C SER A 182 -13.88 10.64 31.10
N LEU A 183 -12.75 11.18 30.63
CA LEU A 183 -11.85 10.49 29.70
C LEU A 183 -11.35 9.17 30.30
N LYS A 184 -10.82 9.22 31.53
CA LYS A 184 -10.38 8.02 32.25
C LYS A 184 -11.51 6.99 32.43
N ARG A 185 -12.71 7.44 32.78
CA ARG A 185 -13.87 6.54 32.92
C ARG A 185 -14.24 5.84 31.61
N GLN A 186 -14.14 6.54 30.48
CA GLN A 186 -14.40 5.93 29.17
C GLN A 186 -13.36 4.85 28.84
N TRP A 187 -12.08 5.12 29.12
CA TRP A 187 -11.01 4.12 28.98
C TRP A 187 -11.27 2.89 29.85
N ASP A 188 -11.55 3.10 31.13
CA ASP A 188 -11.81 2.02 32.08
C ASP A 188 -13.03 1.19 31.66
N ALA A 189 -14.07 1.84 31.14
CA ALA A 189 -15.27 1.15 30.66
C ALA A 189 -14.98 0.24 29.45
N VAL A 190 -14.14 0.68 28.50
CA VAL A 190 -13.73 -0.14 27.35
C VAL A 190 -12.89 -1.33 27.80
N VAL A 191 -11.89 -1.09 28.66
CA VAL A 191 -11.02 -2.15 29.18
C VAL A 191 -11.81 -3.19 29.97
N LEU A 192 -12.74 -2.75 30.83
CA LEU A 192 -13.59 -3.64 31.62
C LEU A 192 -14.58 -4.42 30.75
N ARG A 193 -15.18 -3.78 29.75
CA ARG A 193 -16.10 -4.45 28.81
C ARG A 193 -15.39 -5.56 28.05
N ASP A 194 -14.17 -5.31 27.59
CA ASP A 194 -13.44 -6.22 26.69
C ASP A 194 -12.43 -7.12 27.42
N VAL A 195 -12.45 -7.15 28.75
CA VAL A 195 -11.45 -7.86 29.56
C VAL A 195 -11.39 -9.36 29.26
N ASN A 196 -12.54 -9.97 28.98
CA ASN A 196 -12.67 -11.42 28.73
C ASN A 196 -12.28 -11.83 27.29
N HIS A 197 -12.28 -10.90 26.34
CA HIS A 197 -11.96 -11.19 24.94
C HIS A 197 -10.45 -11.45 24.77
N PRO A 198 -10.03 -12.66 24.31
CA PRO A 198 -8.63 -12.92 23.98
C PRO A 198 -8.14 -12.13 22.76
N SER A 199 -9.01 -11.68 21.87
CA SER A 199 -8.64 -10.78 20.75
C SER A 199 -8.29 -9.36 21.20
N ALA A 200 -9.01 -8.82 22.19
CA ALA A 200 -8.87 -7.44 22.67
C ALA A 200 -7.71 -7.27 23.66
N ASN A 201 -6.47 -7.42 23.19
CA ASN A 201 -5.27 -7.33 24.03
C ASN A 201 -4.34 -6.19 23.66
N LEU A 202 -4.68 -5.35 22.69
CA LEU A 202 -3.93 -4.15 22.35
C LEU A 202 -4.82 -2.93 22.58
N TYR A 203 -4.31 -1.93 23.28
CA TYR A 203 -5.04 -0.70 23.55
C TYR A 203 -4.17 0.52 23.25
N CYS A 204 -4.78 1.51 22.60
CA CYS A 204 -4.13 2.76 22.26
C CYS A 204 -4.99 3.94 22.71
N MET A 205 -4.37 4.95 23.34
CA MET A 205 -5.10 6.11 23.86
C MET A 205 -5.32 7.22 22.83
N SER A 206 -4.62 7.17 21.69
CA SER A 206 -4.68 8.23 20.67
C SER A 206 -4.00 7.92 19.33
N ASN A 207 -4.33 8.73 18.33
CA ASN A 207 -3.66 8.79 17.03
C ASN A 207 -2.72 10.01 16.93
N GLU A 208 -1.48 9.77 16.53
CA GLU A 208 -0.47 10.70 16.00
C GLU A 208 -0.20 11.94 16.85
N ILE A 209 -0.14 11.82 18.17
CA ILE A 209 0.19 12.96 19.06
C ILE A 209 1.68 13.38 18.97
N CYS A 210 2.43 12.85 18.00
CA CYS A 210 3.86 13.10 17.83
C CYS A 210 4.67 12.66 19.08
N ASP A 211 5.36 13.59 19.73
CA ASP A 211 6.38 13.33 20.74
C ASP A 211 6.00 13.75 22.16
N ASP A 212 4.86 14.40 22.42
CA ASP A 212 4.43 14.73 23.79
C ASP A 212 2.92 14.94 23.95
N THR A 213 2.42 14.83 25.18
CA THR A 213 1.01 15.00 25.52
C THR A 213 0.81 15.80 26.82
N ASP A 214 -0.20 16.67 26.82
CA ASP A 214 -0.64 17.41 28.02
C ASP A 214 -1.23 16.48 29.12
N PHE A 215 -1.42 15.19 28.83
CA PHE A 215 -2.15 14.23 29.68
C PHE A 215 -1.27 13.12 30.28
N ARG A 216 0.05 13.36 30.45
CA ARG A 216 1.03 12.35 30.89
C ARG A 216 0.58 11.51 32.09
N ARG A 217 0.00 12.16 33.11
CA ARG A 217 -0.48 11.47 34.33
C ARG A 217 -1.63 10.50 34.04
N ILE A 218 -2.58 10.92 33.21
CA ILE A 218 -3.71 10.05 32.82
C ILE A 218 -3.20 8.88 32.00
N ALA A 219 -2.27 9.11 31.08
CA ALA A 219 -1.67 8.04 30.28
C ALA A 219 -1.05 6.96 31.17
N TRP A 220 -0.21 7.33 32.15
CA TRP A 220 0.37 6.37 33.09
C TRP A 220 -0.67 5.68 33.96
N GLN A 221 -1.73 6.39 34.37
CA GLN A 221 -2.81 5.79 35.15
C GLN A 221 -3.59 4.75 34.32
N CYS A 222 -3.95 5.08 33.08
CA CYS A 222 -4.58 4.16 32.15
C CYS A 222 -3.72 2.91 31.91
N HIS A 223 -2.41 3.08 31.70
CA HIS A 223 -1.48 1.95 31.52
C HIS A 223 -1.45 1.03 32.74
N HIS A 224 -1.21 1.57 33.94
CA HIS A 224 -1.12 0.77 35.16
C HIS A 224 -2.43 0.07 35.50
N ASP A 225 -3.56 0.78 35.41
CA ASP A 225 -4.87 0.24 35.76
C ASP A 225 -5.29 -0.87 34.77
N THR A 226 -5.02 -0.69 33.47
CA THR A 226 -5.25 -1.74 32.47
C THR A 226 -4.40 -2.97 32.74
N ARG A 227 -3.10 -2.81 33.04
CA ARG A 227 -2.21 -3.95 33.33
C ARG A 227 -2.55 -4.67 34.63
N ALA A 228 -3.14 -3.97 35.61
CA ALA A 228 -3.62 -4.58 36.85
C ALA A 228 -4.83 -5.49 36.61
N ILE A 229 -5.74 -5.09 35.72
CA ILE A 229 -6.96 -5.85 35.39
C ILE A 229 -6.69 -6.94 34.35
N LYS A 230 -5.86 -6.63 33.34
CA LYS A 230 -5.53 -7.50 32.21
C LYS A 230 -4.00 -7.55 32.01
N PRO A 231 -3.27 -8.37 32.78
CA PRO A 231 -1.80 -8.41 32.74
C PRO A 231 -1.18 -8.74 31.38
N SER A 232 -1.92 -9.45 30.52
CA SER A 232 -1.54 -9.80 29.15
C SER A 232 -1.74 -8.67 28.14
N ALA A 233 -2.39 -7.56 28.50
CA ALA A 233 -2.64 -6.47 27.55
C ALA A 233 -1.37 -5.68 27.25
N PHE A 234 -1.22 -5.25 25.99
CA PHE A 234 -0.30 -4.21 25.59
C PHE A 234 -1.01 -2.87 25.49
N VAL A 235 -0.39 -1.85 26.07
CA VAL A 235 -0.95 -0.49 26.11
C VAL A 235 0.09 0.49 25.57
N ILE A 236 -0.34 1.33 24.64
CA ILE A 236 0.43 2.46 24.12
C ILE A 236 -0.36 3.76 24.29
N TRP A 237 0.37 4.85 24.55
CA TRP A 237 -0.25 6.17 24.71
C TRP A 237 -0.64 6.80 23.37
N THR A 238 0.09 6.49 22.29
CA THR A 238 -0.19 6.99 20.93
C THR A 238 0.27 6.01 19.87
N ASP A 239 -0.49 5.96 18.78
CA ASP A 239 -0.10 5.37 17.50
C ASP A 239 0.54 6.46 16.64
N GLY A 240 1.63 6.21 15.93
CA GLY A 240 2.27 7.22 15.09
C GLY A 240 3.07 8.26 15.88
N GLY A 241 3.65 7.85 17.01
CA GLY A 241 4.42 8.71 17.91
C GLY A 241 5.29 7.91 18.89
N TYR A 242 6.32 8.54 19.44
CA TYR A 242 7.23 7.90 20.38
C TYR A 242 7.83 8.89 21.37
N ASN A 243 7.74 8.58 22.66
CA ASN A 243 8.44 9.27 23.72
C ASN A 243 8.81 8.24 24.82
N PRO A 244 10.09 8.10 25.19
CA PRO A 244 10.53 7.14 26.21
C PRO A 244 9.98 7.42 27.63
N ASP A 245 9.56 8.66 27.91
CA ASP A 245 8.98 9.07 29.21
C ASP A 245 7.47 8.80 29.33
N LEU A 246 6.83 8.34 28.25
CA LEU A 246 5.40 8.03 28.18
C LEU A 246 5.16 6.51 28.15
N PRO A 247 4.01 6.04 28.64
CA PRO A 247 3.74 4.61 28.73
C PRO A 247 3.56 4.00 27.35
N GLY A 248 4.26 2.90 27.10
CA GLY A 248 4.16 2.14 25.86
C GLY A 248 4.84 0.79 25.99
N ASP A 249 4.09 -0.29 25.79
CA ASP A 249 4.63 -1.65 25.79
C ASP A 249 5.34 -2.02 24.47
N PHE A 250 5.04 -1.28 23.40
CA PHE A 250 5.69 -1.33 22.10
C PHE A 250 5.70 0.06 21.47
N ILE A 251 6.39 0.20 20.33
CA ILE A 251 6.44 1.42 19.53
C ILE A 251 5.62 1.16 18.27
N ASN A 252 4.71 2.07 17.93
CA ASN A 252 4.07 2.09 16.62
C ASN A 252 4.38 3.43 15.96
N HIS A 253 5.39 3.45 15.09
CA HIS A 253 5.86 4.67 14.42
C HIS A 253 6.63 4.29 13.16
N ASN A 254 6.60 5.15 12.14
CA ASN A 254 7.44 5.02 10.95
C ASN A 254 8.94 4.93 11.30
N ILE A 255 9.58 3.85 10.89
CA ILE A 255 10.99 3.53 11.17
C ILE A 255 11.97 4.56 10.62
N ASP A 256 11.65 5.19 9.49
CA ASP A 256 12.47 6.22 8.84
C ASP A 256 12.50 7.52 9.67
N SER A 257 11.64 7.66 10.67
CA SER A 257 11.67 8.79 11.62
C SER A 257 12.81 8.67 12.63
N PHE A 258 13.48 7.51 12.71
CA PHE A 258 14.56 7.25 13.65
C PHE A 258 15.88 6.99 12.97
N LYS A 259 16.93 7.68 13.44
CA LYS A 259 18.30 7.40 12.99
C LYS A 259 18.74 5.99 13.43
N PRO A 260 19.65 5.32 12.69
CA PRO A 260 20.14 3.99 13.05
C PRO A 260 20.60 3.86 14.51
N GLU A 261 21.29 4.88 15.04
CA GLU A 261 21.75 4.92 16.42
C GLU A 261 20.62 4.98 17.45
N GLN A 262 19.51 5.68 17.15
CA GLN A 262 18.33 5.70 18.01
C GLN A 262 17.65 4.34 17.97
N ARG A 263 17.47 3.77 16.77
CA ARG A 263 16.91 2.43 16.58
C ARG A 263 17.70 1.40 17.36
N ALA A 264 19.02 1.50 17.44
CA ALA A 264 19.87 0.59 18.21
C ALA A 264 19.60 0.62 19.72
N THR A 265 19.03 1.70 20.27
CA THR A 265 18.71 1.81 21.71
C THR A 265 17.36 1.20 22.10
N PHE A 266 16.48 0.92 21.14
CA PHE A 266 15.16 0.38 21.44
C PHE A 266 15.24 -1.02 22.04
N ASP A 267 14.56 -1.21 23.17
CA ASP A 267 14.41 -2.47 23.91
C ASP A 267 12.98 -3.03 23.83
N LYS A 268 12.14 -2.43 22.99
CA LYS A 268 10.73 -2.79 22.76
C LYS A 268 10.47 -3.16 21.30
N PRO A 269 9.42 -3.92 21.00
CA PRO A 269 8.99 -4.16 19.63
C PRO A 269 8.61 -2.86 18.91
N LEU A 270 8.90 -2.80 17.62
CA LEU A 270 8.52 -1.70 16.73
C LEU A 270 7.62 -2.22 15.61
N ILE A 271 6.45 -1.62 15.47
CA ILE A 271 5.54 -1.82 14.35
C ILE A 271 5.67 -0.61 13.42
N GLU A 272 5.77 -0.88 12.12
CA GLU A 272 5.75 0.17 11.12
C GLU A 272 4.34 0.78 11.00
N HIS A 273 4.21 2.04 11.38
CA HIS A 273 2.95 2.76 11.49
C HIS A 273 2.37 3.17 10.14
N GLU A 274 1.05 2.94 9.98
CA GLU A 274 0.26 3.32 8.81
C GLU A 274 1.06 3.29 7.52
N PHE A 275 1.64 2.12 7.24
CA PHE A 275 2.74 1.99 6.31
C PHE A 275 2.28 2.37 4.90
N ARG A 276 2.53 3.66 4.58
CA ARG A 276 2.33 4.40 3.33
C ARG A 276 0.88 4.38 2.81
N TRP A 277 0.38 5.55 2.43
CA TRP A 277 -0.98 5.72 1.91
C TRP A 277 -1.03 5.53 0.39
N TRP A 278 -1.54 4.40 -0.08
CA TRP A 278 -1.69 4.11 -1.51
C TRP A 278 -3.14 4.05 -1.90
N SER A 279 -3.60 4.84 -2.88
CA SER A 279 -4.99 4.75 -3.34
C SER A 279 -5.10 4.42 -4.80
N SER A 280 -6.13 3.63 -5.15
CA SER A 280 -6.62 3.56 -6.51
C SER A 280 -7.59 4.72 -6.83
N TYR A 281 -8.05 4.77 -8.07
CA TYR A 281 -9.18 5.60 -8.47
C TYR A 281 -10.50 5.00 -7.92
N PRO A 282 -11.52 5.81 -7.57
CA PRO A 282 -12.80 5.28 -7.12
C PRO A 282 -13.42 4.30 -8.12
N ASP A 283 -13.82 3.13 -7.64
CA ASP A 283 -14.35 2.09 -8.50
C ASP A 283 -15.82 2.30 -8.83
N ILE A 284 -16.08 2.90 -9.99
CA ILE A 284 -17.43 3.16 -10.50
C ILE A 284 -18.28 1.89 -10.61
N ARG A 285 -17.67 0.71 -10.72
CA ARG A 285 -18.38 -0.57 -10.84
C ARG A 285 -19.09 -0.96 -9.54
N LEU A 286 -18.72 -0.36 -8.41
CA LEU A 286 -19.36 -0.59 -7.11
C LEU A 286 -20.66 0.23 -6.91
N THR A 287 -21.09 1.04 -7.90
CA THR A 287 -22.29 1.89 -7.79
C THR A 287 -23.51 1.11 -7.29
N ASP A 288 -23.83 -0.02 -7.91
CA ASP A 288 -25.01 -0.81 -7.53
C ASP A 288 -24.86 -1.46 -6.14
N ARG A 289 -23.62 -1.78 -5.73
CA ARG A 289 -23.32 -2.32 -4.41
C ARG A 289 -23.61 -1.30 -3.30
N TYR A 290 -23.25 -0.04 -3.53
CA TYR A 290 -23.59 1.07 -2.65
C TYR A 290 -25.10 1.35 -2.61
N LEU A 291 -25.77 1.34 -3.77
CA LEU A 291 -27.22 1.58 -3.84
C LEU A 291 -28.04 0.49 -3.16
N ALA A 292 -27.50 -0.73 -3.06
CA ALA A 292 -28.09 -1.81 -2.27
C ALA A 292 -27.84 -1.68 -0.75
N GLY A 293 -26.89 -0.83 -0.34
CA GLY A 293 -26.56 -0.54 1.04
C GLY A 293 -27.26 0.73 1.56
N ALA A 294 -26.65 1.36 2.56
CA ALA A 294 -27.20 2.55 3.23
C ALA A 294 -26.42 3.85 2.91
N ILE A 295 -25.25 3.74 2.27
CA ILE A 295 -24.37 4.87 1.99
C ILE A 295 -24.37 5.24 0.51
N ARG A 296 -24.37 6.54 0.25
CA ARG A 296 -24.25 7.12 -1.10
C ARG A 296 -22.79 7.06 -1.58
N PRO A 297 -22.50 6.66 -2.84
CA PRO A 297 -21.14 6.52 -3.34
C PRO A 297 -20.53 7.88 -3.76
N TYR A 298 -20.32 8.78 -2.80
CA TYR A 298 -19.90 10.16 -3.07
C TYR A 298 -18.65 10.29 -3.95
N ALA A 299 -17.60 9.49 -3.74
CA ALA A 299 -16.40 9.56 -4.57
C ALA A 299 -16.68 9.19 -6.02
N VAL A 300 -17.54 8.20 -6.27
CA VAL A 300 -17.96 7.79 -7.63
C VAL A 300 -18.74 8.92 -8.30
N GLU A 301 -19.63 9.59 -7.58
CA GLU A 301 -20.42 10.70 -8.13
C GLU A 301 -19.56 11.92 -8.46
N ILE A 302 -18.61 12.26 -7.58
CA ILE A 302 -17.62 13.32 -7.81
C ILE A 302 -16.79 12.97 -9.05
N ALA A 303 -16.24 11.75 -9.10
CA ALA A 303 -15.44 11.26 -10.22
C ALA A 303 -16.22 11.31 -11.55
N ARG A 304 -17.48 10.87 -11.54
CA ARG A 304 -18.35 10.86 -12.73
C ARG A 304 -18.66 12.28 -13.20
N THR A 305 -18.93 13.20 -12.28
CA THR A 305 -19.20 14.60 -12.60
C THR A 305 -17.99 15.26 -13.24
N ALA A 306 -16.82 15.14 -12.62
CA ALA A 306 -15.58 15.72 -13.13
C ALA A 306 -15.15 15.10 -14.47
N ALA A 307 -15.25 13.78 -14.62
CA ALA A 307 -14.91 13.10 -15.88
C ALA A 307 -15.89 13.46 -17.01
N ARG A 308 -17.19 13.56 -16.74
CA ARG A 308 -18.19 13.99 -17.74
C ARG A 308 -17.90 15.39 -18.26
N ALA A 309 -17.56 16.32 -17.36
CA ALA A 309 -17.22 17.69 -17.74
C ALA A 309 -16.01 17.78 -18.70
N ARG A 310 -15.16 16.74 -18.73
CA ARG A 310 -13.96 16.66 -19.57
C ARG A 310 -14.01 15.52 -20.60
N GLY A 311 -15.18 14.95 -20.89
CA GLY A 311 -15.35 13.90 -21.89
C GLY A 311 -14.71 12.55 -21.56
N GLN A 312 -14.33 12.31 -20.30
CA GLN A 312 -13.61 11.11 -19.86
C GLN A 312 -14.51 10.07 -19.16
N GLU A 313 -15.83 10.26 -19.12
CA GLU A 313 -16.74 9.38 -18.37
C GLU A 313 -16.66 7.90 -18.81
N ALA A 314 -16.46 7.66 -20.11
CA ALA A 314 -16.31 6.30 -20.66
C ALA A 314 -15.03 5.59 -20.17
N LEU A 315 -14.03 6.33 -19.70
CA LEU A 315 -12.75 5.79 -19.24
C LEU A 315 -12.76 5.37 -17.76
N LEU A 316 -13.78 5.76 -16.98
CA LEU A 316 -13.80 5.56 -15.52
C LEU A 316 -13.64 4.10 -15.10
N GLY A 317 -14.22 3.16 -15.85
CA GLY A 317 -14.03 1.73 -15.58
C GLY A 317 -12.59 1.27 -15.82
N THR A 318 -11.91 1.83 -16.83
CA THR A 318 -10.49 1.57 -17.10
C THR A 318 -9.61 2.25 -16.06
N TYR A 319 -9.94 3.49 -15.66
CA TYR A 319 -9.21 4.20 -14.61
C TYR A 319 -9.22 3.42 -13.29
N ALA A 320 -10.37 2.88 -12.88
CA ALA A 320 -10.46 2.02 -11.71
C ALA A 320 -9.53 0.79 -11.82
N ARG A 321 -9.50 0.10 -12.97
CA ARG A 321 -8.65 -1.08 -13.15
C ARG A 321 -7.15 -0.77 -13.15
N THR A 322 -6.71 0.20 -13.96
CA THR A 322 -5.26 0.45 -14.12
C THR A 322 -4.67 1.19 -12.93
N SER A 323 -5.47 1.99 -12.21
CA SER A 323 -5.05 2.54 -10.91
C SER A 323 -4.93 1.46 -9.83
N GLN A 324 -5.79 0.44 -9.82
CA GLN A 324 -5.65 -0.73 -8.93
C GLN A 324 -4.38 -1.55 -9.26
N GLN A 325 -3.97 -1.61 -10.54
CA GLN A 325 -2.70 -2.22 -10.94
C GLN A 325 -1.50 -1.46 -10.37
N LEU A 326 -1.47 -0.13 -10.52
CA LEU A 326 -0.41 0.68 -9.93
C LEU A 326 -0.39 0.58 -8.40
N GLN A 327 -1.55 0.64 -7.75
CA GLN A 327 -1.68 0.46 -6.30
C GLN A 327 -1.11 -0.88 -5.83
N PHE A 328 -1.41 -1.98 -6.54
CA PHE A 328 -0.87 -3.29 -6.19
C PHE A 328 0.64 -3.38 -6.38
N ILE A 329 1.16 -2.87 -7.50
CA ILE A 329 2.60 -2.78 -7.78
C ILE A 329 3.33 -2.06 -6.64
N GLU A 330 2.78 -0.91 -6.23
CA GLU A 330 3.32 -0.09 -5.17
C GLU A 330 3.25 -0.78 -3.81
N ALA A 331 2.08 -1.29 -3.43
CA ALA A 331 1.84 -1.95 -2.16
C ALA A 331 2.74 -3.18 -2.00
N LYS A 332 2.80 -4.05 -3.02
CA LYS A 332 3.67 -5.23 -3.01
C LYS A 332 5.13 -4.84 -2.83
N ALA A 333 5.65 -3.94 -3.67
CA ALA A 333 7.07 -3.63 -3.67
C ALA A 333 7.53 -2.91 -2.39
N LYS A 334 6.69 -2.04 -1.83
CA LYS A 334 7.01 -1.34 -0.57
C LYS A 334 6.86 -2.25 0.65
N MET A 335 5.82 -3.07 0.73
CA MET A 335 5.65 -4.05 1.82
C MET A 335 6.82 -5.03 1.89
N GLU A 336 7.22 -5.58 0.73
CA GLU A 336 8.36 -6.48 0.64
C GLU A 336 9.68 -5.78 0.99
N ALA A 337 9.89 -4.54 0.49
CA ALA A 337 11.08 -3.77 0.83
C ALA A 337 11.15 -3.49 2.34
N CYS A 338 10.04 -3.09 2.97
CA CYS A 338 9.97 -2.88 4.41
C CYS A 338 10.37 -4.14 5.19
N ARG A 339 9.75 -5.27 4.85
CA ARG A 339 10.00 -6.55 5.51
C ARG A 339 11.43 -7.08 5.29
N ARG A 340 12.04 -6.78 4.14
CA ARG A 340 13.40 -7.17 3.75
C ARG A 340 14.48 -6.29 4.38
N ASP A 341 14.29 -4.97 4.28
CA ASP A 341 15.32 -3.97 4.59
C ASP A 341 15.28 -3.56 6.07
N HIS A 342 14.18 -3.87 6.77
CA HIS A 342 14.01 -3.68 8.21
C HIS A 342 13.68 -4.98 8.96
N PRO A 343 14.61 -5.96 8.96
CA PRO A 343 14.41 -7.24 9.65
C PRO A 343 14.25 -7.09 11.19
N GLU A 344 14.55 -5.91 11.75
CA GLU A 344 14.35 -5.58 13.15
C GLU A 344 12.90 -5.25 13.53
N LEU A 345 12.01 -5.00 12.54
CA LEU A 345 10.61 -4.74 12.80
C LEU A 345 9.91 -5.97 13.39
N ALA A 346 9.00 -5.72 14.32
CA ALA A 346 8.15 -6.74 14.92
C ALA A 346 6.77 -6.85 14.24
N GLY A 347 6.49 -5.94 13.29
CA GLY A 347 5.26 -5.94 12.53
C GLY A 347 5.15 -4.77 11.56
N ILE A 348 4.12 -4.81 10.72
CA ILE A 348 3.72 -3.74 9.81
C ILE A 348 2.21 -3.51 9.98
N CYS A 349 1.83 -2.25 10.16
CA CYS A 349 0.46 -1.77 10.11
C CYS A 349 0.17 -1.23 8.71
N HIS A 350 -0.32 -2.07 7.80
CA HIS A 350 -0.66 -1.65 6.44
C HIS A 350 -1.81 -0.63 6.44
N PHE A 351 -1.68 0.42 5.63
CA PHE A 351 -2.71 1.44 5.43
C PHE A 351 -3.24 1.44 3.98
N ASN A 352 -4.31 0.72 3.66
CA ASN A 352 -5.12 -0.16 4.50
C ASN A 352 -5.39 -1.48 3.76
N ALA A 353 -5.86 -2.50 4.47
CA ALA A 353 -6.29 -3.74 3.82
C ALA A 353 -7.55 -3.50 2.98
N MET A 354 -8.52 -2.77 3.51
CA MET A 354 -9.81 -2.45 2.88
C MET A 354 -9.88 -0.99 2.44
N ASP A 355 -10.66 -0.73 1.38
CA ASP A 355 -10.94 0.64 0.95
C ASP A 355 -11.77 1.40 2.00
N THR A 356 -11.51 2.70 2.13
CA THR A 356 -12.31 3.62 2.96
C THR A 356 -12.76 4.80 2.10
N ASN A 357 -13.98 4.76 1.55
CA ASN A 357 -14.49 5.85 0.72
C ASN A 357 -14.53 7.18 1.52
N PRO A 358 -13.96 8.29 1.01
CA PRO A 358 -13.56 8.55 -0.38
C PRO A 358 -12.09 8.29 -0.76
N SER A 359 -11.32 7.59 0.09
CA SER A 359 -9.93 7.21 -0.16
C SER A 359 -9.79 5.68 -0.31
N PRO A 360 -9.95 5.13 -1.53
CA PRO A 360 -9.86 3.68 -1.76
C PRO A 360 -8.41 3.20 -1.72
N GLN A 361 -7.96 2.79 -0.52
CA GLN A 361 -6.58 2.42 -0.22
C GLN A 361 -6.32 0.91 -0.08
N GLY A 362 -7.38 0.11 -0.10
CA GLY A 362 -7.38 -1.31 0.14
C GLY A 362 -6.83 -2.15 -1.00
N ILE A 363 -6.33 -3.33 -0.64
CA ILE A 363 -6.17 -4.48 -1.55
C ILE A 363 -7.48 -5.28 -1.70
N ILE A 364 -8.43 -5.09 -0.76
CA ILE A 364 -9.84 -5.45 -0.88
C ILE A 364 -10.68 -4.17 -0.83
N ASN A 365 -11.92 -4.24 -1.33
CA ASN A 365 -12.82 -3.10 -1.34
C ASN A 365 -13.44 -2.86 0.06
N GLU A 366 -14.22 -1.80 0.21
CA GLU A 366 -14.89 -1.37 1.45
C GLU A 366 -15.98 -2.34 1.93
N PHE A 367 -16.41 -3.27 1.06
CA PHE A 367 -17.29 -4.39 1.37
C PHE A 367 -16.51 -5.66 1.74
N TYR A 368 -15.18 -5.56 1.85
CA TYR A 368 -14.23 -6.64 2.14
C TYR A 368 -14.20 -7.72 1.05
N GLU A 369 -14.48 -7.34 -0.20
CA GLU A 369 -14.44 -8.20 -1.37
C GLU A 369 -13.13 -7.98 -2.16
N PRO A 370 -12.61 -9.00 -2.86
CA PRO A 370 -11.37 -8.87 -3.62
C PRO A 370 -11.38 -7.74 -4.66
N LYS A 371 -10.29 -6.97 -4.74
CA LYS A 371 -10.00 -6.05 -5.86
C LYS A 371 -9.17 -6.78 -6.91
N LEU A 372 -7.89 -6.38 -7.06
CA LEU A 372 -6.97 -6.96 -8.02
C LEU A 372 -6.28 -8.23 -7.49
N ALA A 373 -5.82 -8.20 -6.23
CA ALA A 373 -5.06 -9.29 -5.65
C ALA A 373 -6.01 -10.35 -5.05
N SER A 374 -5.81 -11.60 -5.45
CA SER A 374 -6.40 -12.75 -4.76
C SER A 374 -5.74 -12.95 -3.38
N VAL A 375 -6.37 -13.76 -2.52
CA VAL A 375 -5.76 -14.23 -1.27
C VAL A 375 -4.37 -14.83 -1.52
N GLU A 376 -4.27 -15.77 -2.47
CA GLU A 376 -3.00 -16.43 -2.77
C GLU A 376 -1.93 -15.44 -3.23
N THR A 377 -2.30 -14.47 -4.07
CA THR A 377 -1.39 -13.43 -4.56
C THR A 377 -0.91 -12.53 -3.43
N TRP A 378 -1.80 -12.11 -2.52
CA TRP A 378 -1.42 -11.20 -1.44
C TRP A 378 -0.62 -11.90 -0.33
N LEU A 379 -0.85 -13.18 -0.08
CA LEU A 379 -0.06 -13.97 0.86
C LEU A 379 1.41 -14.09 0.44
N GLN A 380 1.74 -13.93 -0.85
CA GLN A 380 3.13 -13.83 -1.29
C GLN A 380 3.84 -12.59 -0.71
N THR A 381 3.08 -11.55 -0.33
CA THR A 381 3.58 -10.29 0.25
C THR A 381 3.38 -10.24 1.76
N ASN A 382 2.24 -10.73 2.26
CA ASN A 382 1.76 -10.56 3.62
C ASN A 382 1.49 -11.90 4.34
N GLY A 383 2.05 -13.01 3.88
CA GLY A 383 1.95 -14.30 4.55
C GLY A 383 2.79 -14.40 5.82
N ASP A 384 2.62 -15.48 6.57
CA ASP A 384 3.47 -15.81 7.73
C ASP A 384 4.93 -15.94 7.30
N THR A 385 5.14 -16.67 6.21
CA THR A 385 6.42 -16.79 5.53
C THR A 385 6.37 -16.10 4.18
N VAL A 386 7.34 -15.23 3.92
CA VAL A 386 7.45 -14.47 2.68
C VAL A 386 8.85 -14.66 2.10
N LEU A 387 8.90 -15.05 0.83
CA LEU A 387 10.14 -15.05 0.05
C LEU A 387 10.35 -13.63 -0.46
N LEU A 388 11.58 -13.11 -0.36
CA LEU A 388 11.91 -11.73 -0.67
C LEU A 388 13.06 -11.70 -1.68
N ALA A 389 12.97 -10.83 -2.68
CA ALA A 389 14.05 -10.58 -3.63
C ALA A 389 14.63 -9.19 -3.39
N HIS A 390 15.95 -9.07 -3.44
CA HIS A 390 16.66 -7.79 -3.46
C HIS A 390 16.61 -7.18 -4.88
N VAL A 391 15.41 -6.85 -5.32
CA VAL A 391 15.14 -6.12 -6.56
C VAL A 391 14.54 -4.78 -6.17
N ASN A 392 15.34 -3.72 -6.25
CA ASN A 392 14.86 -2.37 -5.99
C ASN A 392 14.02 -1.86 -7.17
N PHE A 393 13.42 -0.68 -7.02
CA PHE A 393 12.50 -0.13 -8.03
C PHE A 393 13.24 0.17 -9.35
N GLU A 394 14.50 0.61 -9.24
CA GLU A 394 15.40 0.90 -10.36
C GLU A 394 15.98 -0.35 -11.04
N ASP A 395 15.93 -1.51 -10.36
CA ASP A 395 16.57 -2.76 -10.79
C ASP A 395 15.61 -3.69 -11.56
N ARG A 396 14.45 -3.16 -11.97
CA ARG A 396 13.38 -3.92 -12.65
C ARG A 396 13.59 -4.03 -14.16
N VAL A 397 14.50 -3.22 -14.71
CA VAL A 397 14.82 -3.20 -16.13
C VAL A 397 16.26 -3.63 -16.33
N LEU A 398 16.42 -4.74 -17.05
CA LEU A 398 17.66 -5.45 -17.30
C LEU A 398 18.08 -5.31 -18.77
N VAL A 399 19.35 -5.61 -19.06
CA VAL A 399 19.93 -5.51 -20.40
C VAL A 399 20.33 -6.88 -20.91
N ALA A 400 19.90 -7.21 -22.12
CA ALA A 400 20.26 -8.46 -22.80
C ALA A 400 21.79 -8.66 -22.88
N GLY A 401 22.24 -9.87 -22.56
CA GLY A 401 23.66 -10.22 -22.50
C GLY A 401 24.40 -9.83 -21.21
N ASP A 402 23.80 -9.02 -20.32
CA ASP A 402 24.41 -8.72 -19.02
C ASP A 402 24.20 -9.86 -18.02
N VAL A 403 24.98 -9.84 -16.94
CA VAL A 403 24.79 -10.74 -15.80
C VAL A 403 23.76 -10.11 -14.86
N PHE A 404 22.62 -10.79 -14.69
CA PHE A 404 21.67 -10.46 -13.62
C PHE A 404 22.05 -11.22 -12.35
N SER A 405 22.16 -10.50 -11.24
CA SER A 405 22.45 -11.06 -9.92
C SER A 405 21.43 -10.55 -8.93
N CYS A 406 20.82 -11.44 -8.15
CA CYS A 406 19.80 -11.08 -7.17
C CYS A 406 19.97 -11.90 -5.89
N GLN A 407 20.01 -11.24 -4.73
CA GLN A 407 19.92 -11.92 -3.45
C GLN A 407 18.45 -12.25 -3.15
N LEU A 408 18.20 -13.48 -2.70
CA LEU A 408 16.92 -13.90 -2.13
C LEU A 408 17.06 -13.98 -0.61
N ALA A 409 15.98 -13.67 0.09
CA ALA A 409 15.83 -13.76 1.53
C ALA A 409 14.50 -14.45 1.88
N VAL A 410 14.41 -14.98 3.09
CA VAL A 410 13.21 -15.62 3.65
C VAL A 410 12.87 -14.90 4.94
N SER A 411 11.64 -14.40 5.03
CA SER A 411 11.05 -13.88 6.26
C SER A 411 10.04 -14.89 6.79
N ASP A 412 10.43 -15.68 7.78
CA ASP A 412 9.61 -16.76 8.33
C ASP A 412 9.18 -16.44 9.77
N TYR A 413 7.87 -16.32 9.97
CA TYR A 413 7.21 -16.23 11.27
C TYR A 413 6.03 -17.20 11.36
N HIS A 414 6.17 -18.39 10.78
CA HIS A 414 5.15 -19.43 10.80
C HIS A 414 5.08 -20.12 12.17
N HIS A 415 3.88 -20.61 12.52
CA HIS A 415 3.61 -21.34 13.75
C HIS A 415 2.90 -22.68 13.46
N PRO A 416 3.51 -23.83 13.83
CA PRO A 416 4.86 -23.99 14.37
C PRO A 416 5.95 -23.52 13.39
N PRO A 417 7.21 -23.30 13.84
CA PRO A 417 8.33 -23.02 12.94
C PRO A 417 8.37 -24.00 11.77
N LEU A 418 8.58 -23.49 10.55
CA LEU A 418 8.74 -24.35 9.39
C LEU A 418 9.93 -25.30 9.59
N THR A 419 9.80 -26.52 9.11
CA THR A 419 10.97 -27.36 8.91
C THR A 419 11.78 -26.88 7.70
N GLN A 420 13.11 -27.00 7.76
CA GLN A 420 13.99 -26.49 6.71
C GLN A 420 13.63 -27.10 5.33
N GLY A 421 13.19 -26.22 4.41
CA GLY A 421 13.06 -26.51 2.99
C GLY A 421 14.29 -26.05 2.22
N ALA A 422 14.27 -26.24 0.90
CA ALA A 422 15.24 -25.62 0.00
C ALA A 422 14.55 -24.74 -1.02
N LEU A 423 15.18 -23.60 -1.30
CA LEU A 423 14.59 -22.54 -2.06
C LEU A 423 14.90 -22.79 -3.53
N GLN A 424 13.86 -23.02 -4.32
CA GLN A 424 13.96 -23.16 -5.75
C GLN A 424 13.63 -21.84 -6.40
N TRP A 425 14.29 -21.54 -7.52
CA TRP A 425 14.02 -20.32 -8.28
C TRP A 425 14.13 -20.58 -9.77
N ARG A 426 13.44 -19.76 -10.56
CA ARG A 426 13.60 -19.71 -12.01
C ARG A 426 13.33 -18.31 -12.55
N LEU A 427 14.00 -17.98 -13.65
CA LEU A 427 13.73 -16.81 -14.47
C LEU A 427 13.11 -17.29 -15.78
N LYS A 428 11.93 -16.81 -16.14
CA LYS A 428 11.19 -17.27 -17.33
C LYS A 428 10.38 -16.16 -18.00
N ASP A 429 10.09 -16.32 -19.28
CA ASP A 429 8.97 -15.64 -19.93
C ASP A 429 7.85 -16.66 -20.22
N ASP A 430 6.87 -16.28 -21.04
CA ASP A 430 5.77 -17.17 -21.45
C ASP A 430 6.22 -18.33 -22.37
N ALA A 431 7.36 -18.19 -23.04
CA ALA A 431 7.85 -19.13 -24.05
C ALA A 431 8.94 -20.08 -23.53
N ARG A 432 9.75 -19.66 -22.55
CA ARG A 432 10.96 -20.38 -22.11
C ARG A 432 11.39 -20.04 -20.69
N VAL A 433 12.13 -20.97 -20.09
CA VAL A 433 12.89 -20.77 -18.86
C VAL A 433 14.33 -20.41 -19.22
N TYR A 434 14.79 -19.26 -18.75
CA TYR A 434 16.13 -18.73 -18.99
C TYR A 434 17.18 -19.36 -18.08
N ALA A 435 16.84 -19.49 -16.80
CA ALA A 435 17.66 -20.13 -15.79
C ALA A 435 16.79 -20.59 -14.63
N GLY A 436 17.34 -21.48 -13.81
CA GLY A 436 16.78 -21.84 -12.53
C GLY A 436 17.80 -22.57 -11.70
N GLY A 437 17.52 -22.67 -10.41
CA GLY A 437 18.44 -23.26 -9.46
C GLY A 437 17.77 -23.59 -8.15
N ARG A 438 18.60 -24.11 -7.25
CA ARG A 438 18.25 -24.45 -5.88
C ARG A 438 19.27 -23.81 -4.95
N LEU A 439 18.80 -23.15 -3.91
CA LEU A 439 19.59 -22.53 -2.86
C LEU A 439 19.31 -23.28 -1.56
N GLU A 440 20.38 -23.79 -0.96
CA GLU A 440 20.37 -24.30 0.41
C GLU A 440 20.78 -23.15 1.32
N TRP A 441 20.07 -22.95 2.42
CA TRP A 441 20.40 -21.92 3.40
C TRP A 441 20.22 -22.45 4.82
N ASP A 442 20.88 -21.78 5.77
CA ASP A 442 20.72 -22.04 7.20
C ASP A 442 19.41 -21.38 7.66
N HIS A 443 18.33 -22.16 7.69
CA HIS A 443 17.01 -21.68 8.07
C HIS A 443 16.98 -21.28 9.54
N LYS A 444 16.49 -20.06 9.78
CA LYS A 444 16.28 -19.50 11.11
C LYS A 444 14.82 -19.10 11.22
N PRO A 445 14.03 -19.76 12.07
CA PRO A 445 12.64 -19.38 12.26
C PRO A 445 12.53 -18.06 13.01
N TYR A 446 11.38 -17.41 12.85
CA TYR A 446 11.03 -16.15 13.50
C TYR A 446 11.97 -14.98 13.19
N THR A 447 12.49 -14.94 11.97
CA THR A 447 13.38 -13.88 11.51
C THR A 447 13.30 -13.73 9.99
N THR A 448 13.77 -12.57 9.52
CA THR A 448 14.12 -12.36 8.12
C THR A 448 15.62 -12.58 7.93
N CYS A 449 16.00 -13.52 7.07
CA CYS A 449 17.41 -13.83 6.80
C CYS A 449 17.70 -14.06 5.30
N PRO A 450 18.92 -13.74 4.82
CA PRO A 450 19.33 -14.07 3.46
C PRO A 450 19.35 -15.59 3.21
N ALA A 451 18.85 -16.02 2.05
CA ALA A 451 18.84 -17.41 1.62
C ALA A 451 19.90 -17.73 0.56
N GLY A 452 20.34 -16.73 -0.21
CA GLY A 452 21.44 -16.89 -1.17
C GLY A 452 21.34 -15.93 -2.34
N THR A 453 22.32 -16.00 -3.24
CA THR A 453 22.37 -15.13 -4.42
C THR A 453 22.30 -15.99 -5.68
N LEU A 454 21.36 -15.66 -6.57
CA LEU A 454 21.31 -16.19 -7.92
C LEU A 454 22.13 -15.31 -8.87
N SER A 455 22.68 -15.92 -9.92
CA SER A 455 23.37 -15.20 -11.00
C SER A 455 23.10 -15.90 -12.33
N VAL A 456 22.73 -15.12 -13.35
CA VAL A 456 22.41 -15.63 -14.69
C VAL A 456 22.89 -14.65 -15.75
N VAL A 457 23.50 -15.18 -16.82
CA VAL A 457 23.76 -14.41 -18.05
C VAL A 457 22.46 -14.32 -18.84
N LEU A 458 21.95 -13.11 -19.04
CA LEU A 458 20.72 -12.89 -19.80
C LEU A 458 20.99 -13.15 -21.28
N PRO A 459 20.07 -13.81 -22.01
CA PRO A 459 20.29 -14.07 -23.42
C PRO A 459 20.26 -12.78 -24.23
N ALA A 460 20.84 -12.84 -25.43
CA ALA A 460 20.61 -11.83 -26.44
C ALA A 460 19.13 -11.87 -26.87
N LEU A 461 18.52 -10.70 -26.96
CA LEU A 461 17.14 -10.51 -27.42
C LEU A 461 17.13 -9.47 -28.55
N GLU A 462 16.28 -9.71 -29.55
CA GLU A 462 16.03 -8.76 -30.65
C GLU A 462 14.92 -7.75 -30.27
N CYS A 463 13.93 -8.19 -29.50
CA CYS A 463 12.85 -7.36 -28.95
C CYS A 463 12.85 -7.42 -27.42
N PRO A 464 12.32 -6.40 -26.72
CA PRO A 464 12.15 -6.43 -25.28
C PRO A 464 11.26 -7.60 -24.85
N SER A 465 11.47 -8.09 -23.62
CA SER A 465 10.71 -9.21 -23.08
C SER A 465 10.33 -8.95 -21.63
N HIS A 466 9.06 -9.23 -21.31
CA HIS A 466 8.59 -9.38 -19.94
C HIS A 466 9.06 -10.74 -19.40
N VAL A 467 9.76 -10.74 -18.27
CA VAL A 467 10.21 -11.97 -17.61
C VAL A 467 9.82 -11.95 -16.14
N MET A 468 9.57 -13.13 -15.59
CA MET A 468 9.23 -13.33 -14.19
C MET A 468 10.38 -14.06 -13.49
N LEU A 469 10.88 -13.46 -12.41
CA LEU A 469 11.67 -14.18 -11.41
C LEU A 469 10.68 -14.82 -10.44
N GLU A 470 10.65 -16.14 -10.39
CA GLU A 470 9.82 -16.90 -9.45
C GLU A 470 10.73 -17.61 -8.46
N ALA A 471 10.35 -17.58 -7.18
CA ALA A 471 10.97 -18.40 -6.14
C ALA A 471 9.88 -19.17 -5.38
N TRP A 472 10.20 -20.41 -4.97
CA TRP A 472 9.30 -21.20 -4.16
C TRP A 472 10.06 -22.19 -3.28
N MET A 473 9.40 -22.63 -2.22
CA MET A 473 9.84 -23.74 -1.39
C MET A 473 8.64 -24.58 -0.98
N ASP A 474 8.85 -25.89 -0.89
CA ASP A 474 7.86 -26.83 -0.36
C ASP A 474 8.26 -27.14 1.08
N ALA A 475 7.40 -26.79 2.03
CA ALA A 475 7.61 -26.98 3.47
C ALA A 475 6.30 -27.43 4.14
N ASP A 476 6.39 -28.47 4.97
CA ASP A 476 5.28 -29.02 5.76
C ASP A 476 4.00 -29.30 4.95
N GLY A 477 4.17 -29.77 3.71
CA GLY A 477 3.07 -30.13 2.80
C GLY A 477 2.42 -28.93 2.09
N SER A 478 2.94 -27.72 2.28
CA SER A 478 2.51 -26.49 1.60
C SER A 478 3.60 -25.93 0.69
N ARG A 479 3.18 -25.20 -0.35
CA ARG A 479 4.10 -24.46 -1.22
C ARG A 479 4.01 -22.98 -0.91
N ILE A 480 5.14 -22.40 -0.52
CA ILE A 480 5.31 -20.96 -0.35
C ILE A 480 6.02 -20.44 -1.59
N ARG A 481 5.47 -19.40 -2.23
CA ARG A 481 6.01 -18.84 -3.47
C ARG A 481 5.94 -17.32 -3.48
N ASN A 482 6.81 -16.71 -4.26
CA ASN A 482 6.72 -15.31 -4.63
C ASN A 482 7.28 -15.09 -6.04
N GLU A 483 6.86 -14.02 -6.67
CA GLU A 483 7.21 -13.68 -8.05
C GLU A 483 7.44 -12.18 -8.23
N TRP A 484 8.41 -11.85 -9.09
CA TRP A 484 8.87 -10.49 -9.34
C TRP A 484 8.96 -10.24 -10.84
N PRO A 485 8.12 -9.34 -11.41
CA PRO A 485 8.22 -8.97 -12.81
C PRO A 485 9.50 -8.16 -13.05
N LEU A 486 10.14 -8.45 -14.17
CA LEU A 486 11.36 -7.83 -14.68
C LEU A 486 11.23 -7.65 -16.19
N TRP A 487 12.01 -6.74 -16.74
CA TRP A 487 11.95 -6.41 -18.16
C TRP A 487 13.35 -6.47 -18.76
N ILE A 488 13.56 -7.29 -19.79
CA ILE A 488 14.86 -7.37 -20.48
C ILE A 488 14.76 -6.59 -21.78
N PHE A 489 15.64 -5.60 -21.96
CA PHE A 489 15.74 -4.82 -23.19
C PHE A 489 17.02 -5.14 -23.97
N PRO A 490 17.00 -5.05 -25.32
CA PRO A 490 18.20 -5.22 -26.14
C PRO A 490 19.33 -4.24 -25.75
N ARG A 491 20.59 -4.70 -25.86
CA ARG A 491 21.77 -3.91 -25.47
C ARG A 491 21.93 -2.62 -26.26
N GLY A 492 21.67 -2.64 -27.56
CA GLY A 492 21.99 -1.52 -28.42
C GLY A 492 20.93 -1.32 -29.49
N GLU A 493 20.51 -0.06 -29.63
CA GLU A 493 19.99 0.45 -30.88
C GLU A 493 21.02 1.45 -31.42
N ASN A 494 21.38 1.33 -32.70
CA ASN A 494 22.17 2.35 -33.36
C ASN A 494 21.33 3.63 -33.49
N TRP A 495 21.96 4.80 -33.35
CA TRP A 495 21.27 6.06 -33.59
C TRP A 495 20.76 6.11 -35.04
N PRO A 496 19.46 6.34 -35.30
CA PRO A 496 18.96 6.39 -36.67
C PRO A 496 19.43 7.64 -37.41
N ASP A 497 19.98 7.45 -38.62
CA ASP A 497 20.46 8.57 -39.46
C ASP A 497 19.36 9.57 -39.84
N ALA A 498 18.10 9.16 -39.78
CA ALA A 498 16.96 10.03 -40.05
C ALA A 498 16.70 11.08 -38.96
N ALA A 499 17.39 11.01 -37.81
CA ALA A 499 17.14 11.86 -36.66
C ALA A 499 18.34 12.75 -36.29
N THR A 500 18.07 13.97 -35.83
CA THR A 500 19.06 14.92 -35.29
C THR A 500 18.45 15.77 -34.18
N ILE A 501 19.26 16.29 -33.26
CA ILE A 501 18.84 17.38 -32.38
C ILE A 501 18.83 18.69 -33.19
N HIS A 502 17.76 19.46 -33.08
CA HIS A 502 17.64 20.80 -33.68
C HIS A 502 18.75 21.73 -33.16
N GLN A 503 19.33 22.54 -34.06
CA GLN A 503 20.50 23.37 -33.73
C GLN A 503 20.25 24.31 -32.55
N ASP A 504 19.03 24.87 -32.44
CA ASP A 504 18.65 25.88 -31.44
C ASP A 504 17.95 25.27 -30.22
N SER A 505 17.98 23.93 -30.07
CA SER A 505 17.45 23.27 -28.88
C SER A 505 18.32 23.58 -27.64
N PRO A 506 17.74 23.93 -26.49
CA PRO A 506 18.47 24.21 -25.24
C PRO A 506 19.34 23.07 -24.69
N ARG A 507 18.93 21.80 -24.90
CA ARG A 507 19.60 20.57 -24.42
C ARG A 507 19.68 20.48 -22.89
N THR A 508 18.61 20.85 -22.21
CA THR A 508 18.56 20.93 -20.73
C THR A 508 18.15 19.62 -20.06
N GLY A 509 17.21 18.89 -20.66
CA GLY A 509 16.67 17.62 -20.20
C GLY A 509 17.43 16.42 -20.75
N TRP A 510 16.71 15.36 -21.13
CA TRP A 510 17.30 14.10 -21.58
C TRP A 510 17.98 14.20 -22.95
N LEU A 511 17.75 15.24 -23.76
CA LEU A 511 18.44 15.44 -25.03
C LEU A 511 19.98 15.50 -24.89
N LYS A 512 20.50 15.93 -23.74
CA LYS A 512 21.95 15.93 -23.47
C LYS A 512 22.56 14.54 -23.32
N SER A 513 21.74 13.52 -23.05
CA SER A 513 22.18 12.13 -22.93
C SER A 513 22.37 11.45 -24.28
N LEU A 514 21.83 12.04 -25.36
CA LEU A 514 21.85 11.44 -26.70
C LEU A 514 23.29 11.31 -27.24
N PRO A 515 23.57 10.25 -28.03
CA PRO A 515 24.92 9.93 -28.48
C PRO A 515 25.43 10.97 -29.49
N SER A 516 26.76 11.00 -29.72
CA SER A 516 27.40 12.00 -30.59
C SER A 516 26.74 12.17 -31.98
N PRO A 517 26.32 11.12 -32.71
CA PRO A 517 25.64 11.29 -34.00
C PRO A 517 24.33 12.08 -33.95
N ALA A 518 23.66 12.13 -32.79
CA ALA A 518 22.46 12.94 -32.59
C ALA A 518 22.78 14.43 -32.39
N GLN A 519 23.97 14.73 -31.89
CA GLN A 519 24.37 16.07 -31.44
C GLN A 519 24.78 16.98 -32.60
N GLU A 520 25.15 16.40 -33.73
CA GLU A 520 25.53 17.08 -34.98
C GLU A 520 24.27 17.40 -35.81
N PHE A 521 23.92 18.68 -35.91
CA PHE A 521 22.71 19.10 -36.62
C PHE A 521 22.78 18.79 -38.12
N ARG A 522 21.73 18.16 -38.64
CA ARG A 522 21.54 17.82 -40.06
C ARG A 522 20.20 18.35 -40.56
N SER A 523 20.22 19.37 -41.41
CA SER A 523 18.99 19.98 -41.94
C SER A 523 18.20 19.05 -42.87
N ASP A 524 18.84 18.04 -43.46
CA ASP A 524 18.22 17.01 -44.30
C ASP A 524 17.63 15.84 -43.51
N ALA A 525 17.86 15.77 -42.19
CA ALA A 525 17.27 14.76 -41.33
C ALA A 525 15.75 14.94 -41.28
N ARG A 526 15.01 13.86 -41.54
CA ARG A 526 13.54 13.86 -41.53
C ARG A 526 12.96 14.16 -40.14
N VAL A 527 13.65 13.76 -39.07
CA VAL A 527 13.15 13.86 -37.68
C VAL A 527 14.04 14.79 -36.87
N TRP A 528 13.48 15.88 -36.35
CA TRP A 528 14.17 16.81 -35.46
C TRP A 528 13.73 16.60 -34.01
N LEU A 529 14.68 16.49 -33.10
CA LEU A 529 14.42 16.44 -31.66
C LEU A 529 14.71 17.81 -31.05
N THR A 530 13.81 18.34 -30.25
CA THR A 530 13.96 19.68 -29.66
C THR A 530 13.15 19.83 -28.38
N GLU A 531 13.58 20.73 -27.49
CA GLU A 531 12.75 21.20 -26.36
C GLU A 531 11.99 22.49 -26.71
N ARG A 532 12.30 23.12 -27.85
CA ARG A 532 11.76 24.40 -28.30
C ARG A 532 11.09 24.28 -29.66
N VAL A 533 9.93 24.92 -29.81
CA VAL A 533 9.23 25.07 -31.10
C VAL A 533 9.40 26.50 -31.61
N ASP A 534 10.39 26.69 -32.50
CA ASP A 534 10.64 27.95 -33.22
C ASP A 534 10.12 27.88 -34.67
N ASP A 535 10.31 28.95 -35.45
CA ASP A 535 9.82 29.01 -36.84
C ASP A 535 10.45 27.92 -37.73
N ALA A 536 11.73 27.61 -37.54
CA ALA A 536 12.42 26.59 -38.34
C ALA A 536 11.84 25.18 -38.11
N VAL A 537 11.53 24.85 -36.84
CA VAL A 537 10.87 23.58 -36.50
C VAL A 537 9.47 23.52 -37.12
N VAL A 538 8.71 24.62 -37.10
CA VAL A 538 7.37 24.69 -37.68
C VAL A 538 7.42 24.50 -39.20
N GLU A 539 8.31 25.21 -39.89
CA GLU A 539 8.52 25.10 -41.33
C GLU A 539 8.92 23.67 -41.73
N HIS A 540 9.88 23.07 -41.02
CA HIS A 540 10.31 21.68 -41.23
C HIS A 540 9.13 20.70 -41.18
N VAL A 541 8.28 20.83 -40.16
CA VAL A 541 7.09 19.97 -40.01
C VAL A 541 6.05 20.25 -41.10
N GLN A 542 5.77 21.52 -41.41
CA GLN A 542 4.85 21.87 -42.50
C GLN A 542 5.29 21.27 -43.84
N ASP A 543 6.60 21.19 -44.06
CA ASP A 543 7.16 20.68 -45.31
C ASP A 543 7.15 19.14 -45.45
N GLY A 544 6.82 18.42 -44.37
CA GLY A 544 6.73 16.96 -44.35
C GLY A 544 7.71 16.29 -43.39
N GLY A 545 8.56 17.08 -42.74
CA GLY A 545 9.41 16.65 -41.64
C GLY A 545 8.61 16.31 -40.38
N TRP A 546 9.29 15.72 -39.41
CA TRP A 546 8.73 15.36 -38.12
C TRP A 546 9.52 16.00 -37.00
N ALA A 547 8.85 16.37 -35.91
CA ALA A 547 9.51 16.88 -34.71
C ALA A 547 9.09 16.10 -33.46
N ILE A 548 10.07 15.63 -32.68
CA ILE A 548 9.87 15.08 -31.35
C ILE A 548 10.16 16.19 -30.34
N ILE A 549 9.13 16.63 -29.63
CA ILE A 549 9.19 17.67 -28.63
C ILE A 549 9.41 17.02 -27.27
N ALA A 550 10.62 17.17 -26.73
CA ALA A 550 10.94 16.88 -25.36
C ALA A 550 10.31 17.97 -24.48
N ALA A 551 9.31 17.62 -23.69
CA ALA A 551 8.50 18.61 -22.98
C ALA A 551 9.33 19.38 -21.94
N GLY A 552 9.53 20.67 -22.20
CA GLY A 552 10.11 21.61 -21.24
C GLY A 552 9.08 22.13 -20.25
N GLU A 553 9.54 22.98 -19.33
CA GLU A 553 8.75 23.56 -18.25
C GLU A 553 7.40 24.11 -18.72
N GLY A 554 7.36 24.94 -19.76
CA GLY A 554 6.10 25.56 -20.19
C GLY A 554 5.10 24.64 -20.90
N LEU A 555 5.45 23.38 -21.14
CA LEU A 555 4.55 22.36 -21.67
C LEU A 555 4.03 21.41 -20.56
N VAL A 556 4.74 21.33 -19.46
CA VAL A 556 4.36 20.55 -18.27
C VAL A 556 3.97 21.42 -17.07
N ARG A 557 4.13 22.76 -17.09
CA ARG A 557 3.76 23.70 -16.02
C ARG A 557 2.62 24.63 -16.48
N PRO A 558 1.61 24.85 -15.64
CA PRO A 558 1.72 25.80 -14.53
C PRO A 558 1.53 25.08 -13.17
N HIS A 559 2.53 24.34 -12.73
CA HIS A 559 2.55 23.76 -11.38
C HIS A 559 3.39 24.66 -10.49
N GLY A 560 2.86 25.04 -9.33
CA GLY A 560 3.62 25.84 -8.36
C GLY A 560 4.94 25.14 -8.02
N PRO A 561 6.05 25.87 -7.83
CA PRO A 561 7.32 25.25 -7.45
C PRO A 561 7.14 24.70 -6.03
N ASN A 562 6.82 23.43 -5.89
CA ASN A 562 6.81 22.83 -4.56
C ASN A 562 7.24 21.37 -4.55
N PHE A 563 8.32 21.20 -3.77
CA PHE A 563 8.85 20.00 -3.16
C PHE A 563 9.59 19.03 -4.09
N GLY A 564 10.92 19.05 -3.99
CA GLY A 564 11.85 18.00 -4.44
C GLY A 564 11.69 16.66 -3.71
N TYR A 565 10.43 16.25 -3.52
CA TYR A 565 9.96 15.04 -2.84
C TYR A 565 8.90 14.29 -3.66
N VAL A 566 8.47 14.79 -4.83
CA VAL A 566 7.45 14.11 -5.65
C VAL A 566 8.11 13.06 -6.55
N LYS A 567 7.88 11.80 -6.21
CA LYS A 567 8.07 10.65 -7.09
C LYS A 567 6.86 10.53 -7.99
N TYR A 568 6.96 10.95 -9.26
CA TYR A 568 5.79 11.02 -10.15
C TYR A 568 5.23 9.65 -10.48
N PHE A 569 6.02 8.57 -10.38
CA PHE A 569 5.49 7.23 -10.64
C PHE A 569 4.53 6.78 -9.53
N PHE A 570 4.85 7.12 -8.28
CA PHE A 570 4.10 6.75 -7.09
C PHE A 570 3.66 8.01 -6.34
N THR A 571 2.61 8.68 -6.82
CA THR A 571 2.09 9.87 -6.14
C THR A 571 1.00 9.55 -5.11
N PRO A 572 0.96 10.27 -3.98
CA PRO A 572 -0.03 10.05 -2.91
C PRO A 572 -1.48 10.29 -3.38
N PRO A 573 -2.48 9.98 -2.53
CA PRO A 573 -3.76 9.46 -2.99
C PRO A 573 -4.65 10.42 -3.80
N ALA A 574 -5.52 9.82 -4.63
CA ALA A 574 -6.40 10.43 -5.64
C ALA A 574 -7.38 11.50 -5.14
N ASN A 575 -7.41 11.77 -3.83
CA ASN A 575 -8.30 12.72 -3.16
C ASN A 575 -7.58 13.92 -2.51
N TYR A 576 -6.25 13.92 -2.38
CA TYR A 576 -5.55 14.92 -1.54
C TYR A 576 -5.08 16.15 -2.34
N GLY A 577 -5.53 17.34 -1.93
CA GLY A 577 -5.27 18.62 -2.62
C GLY A 577 -3.81 19.12 -2.64
N PRO A 578 -2.95 18.79 -1.68
CA PRO A 578 -1.51 19.11 -1.77
C PRO A 578 -0.73 18.37 -2.87
N TYR A 579 -1.28 17.32 -3.48
CA TYR A 579 -0.58 16.46 -4.45
C TYR A 579 -1.28 16.47 -5.82
N GLU A 580 -1.67 17.66 -6.31
CA GLU A 580 -2.53 17.79 -7.49
C GLU A 580 -1.91 17.27 -8.79
N ASP A 581 -0.58 17.17 -8.86
CA ASP A 581 0.13 17.07 -10.15
C ASP A 581 0.76 15.68 -10.40
N GLY A 582 0.32 14.67 -9.66
CA GLY A 582 0.76 13.28 -9.78
C GLY A 582 -0.07 12.40 -10.71
N GLN A 583 0.39 11.16 -10.96
CA GLN A 583 -0.40 10.14 -11.65
C GLN A 583 -1.00 9.11 -10.68
N ASN A 584 -2.29 8.83 -10.84
CA ASN A 584 -3.00 7.76 -10.14
C ASN A 584 -3.02 6.46 -10.96
N GLY A 585 -2.12 6.35 -11.93
CA GLY A 585 -2.10 5.31 -12.96
C GLY A 585 -2.11 5.91 -14.36
N THR A 586 -1.96 5.03 -15.35
CA THR A 586 -2.00 5.39 -16.77
C THR A 586 -3.00 4.54 -17.53
N VAL A 587 -3.36 5.01 -18.72
CA VAL A 587 -4.01 4.22 -19.77
C VAL A 587 -3.14 4.31 -21.01
N ILE A 588 -2.65 3.17 -21.48
CA ILE A 588 -1.79 3.07 -22.66
C ILE A 588 -2.59 2.42 -23.79
N THR A 589 -2.71 3.14 -24.90
CA THR A 589 -3.35 2.63 -26.11
C THR A 589 -2.29 2.03 -27.02
N ALA A 590 -2.56 0.85 -27.59
CA ALA A 590 -1.71 0.27 -28.62
C ALA A 590 -1.54 1.27 -29.76
N HIS A 591 -0.30 1.68 -30.03
CA HIS A 591 -0.02 2.76 -30.96
C HIS A 591 1.31 2.53 -31.69
N PRO A 592 1.41 2.88 -32.99
CA PRO A 592 2.66 2.73 -33.74
C PRO A 592 3.89 3.44 -33.16
N LEU A 593 3.70 4.46 -32.30
CA LEU A 593 4.81 5.09 -31.57
C LEU A 593 5.50 4.15 -30.59
N LEU A 594 4.73 3.23 -29.99
CA LEU A 594 5.25 2.26 -29.03
C LEU A 594 5.91 1.08 -29.75
N GLY A 595 5.48 0.75 -30.97
CA GLY A 595 6.03 -0.38 -31.72
C GLY A 595 5.91 -1.68 -30.92
N GLU A 596 7.04 -2.34 -30.72
CA GLU A 596 7.16 -3.55 -29.88
C GLU A 596 7.55 -3.23 -28.43
N PHE A 597 7.43 -1.97 -27.99
CA PHE A 597 7.65 -1.62 -26.58
C PHE A 597 6.52 -2.25 -25.75
N PRO A 598 6.84 -3.12 -24.77
CA PRO A 598 5.84 -3.96 -24.17
C PRO A 598 5.01 -3.21 -23.13
N HIS A 599 3.70 -3.44 -23.15
CA HIS A 599 2.75 -2.90 -22.18
C HIS A 599 1.44 -3.70 -22.17
N ASP A 600 0.80 -3.79 -21.01
CA ASP A 600 -0.52 -4.42 -20.85
C ASP A 600 -1.66 -3.39 -20.73
N GLY A 601 -1.44 -2.22 -21.34
CA GLY A 601 -2.41 -1.11 -21.35
C GLY A 601 -2.25 -0.13 -20.19
N PHE A 602 -1.18 -0.27 -19.40
CA PHE A 602 -0.78 0.63 -18.33
C PHE A 602 0.75 0.64 -18.19
N ALA A 603 1.27 1.63 -17.45
CA ALA A 603 2.68 1.80 -17.14
C ALA A 603 3.08 0.93 -15.94
N ASP A 604 3.78 -0.17 -16.20
CA ASP A 604 4.42 -1.03 -15.19
C ASP A 604 5.90 -0.60 -14.99
N TRP A 605 6.72 -1.41 -14.34
CA TRP A 605 8.11 -1.10 -13.95
C TRP A 605 9.03 -0.66 -15.09
N GLN A 606 8.78 -1.10 -16.33
CA GLN A 606 9.52 -0.63 -17.51
C GLN A 606 9.33 0.85 -17.81
N PHE A 607 8.35 1.52 -17.20
CA PHE A 607 8.18 2.96 -17.30
C PHE A 607 8.73 3.71 -16.09
N PHE A 608 9.08 3.03 -15.00
CA PHE A 608 9.42 3.63 -13.71
C PHE A 608 10.44 4.76 -13.86
N ARG A 609 11.60 4.48 -14.47
CA ARG A 609 12.71 5.45 -14.61
C ARG A 609 12.43 6.58 -15.61
N MET A 610 11.47 6.38 -16.52
CA MET A 610 11.04 7.39 -17.48
C MET A 610 9.99 8.33 -16.91
N ILE A 611 9.21 7.87 -15.92
CA ILE A 611 8.09 8.61 -15.33
C ILE A 611 8.46 9.22 -13.98
N ASP A 612 9.18 8.50 -13.09
CA ASP A 612 9.45 8.95 -11.72
C ASP A 612 10.05 10.36 -11.60
N PRO A 613 10.96 10.79 -12.50
CA PRO A 613 11.51 12.15 -12.47
C PRO A 613 10.74 13.15 -13.35
N ALA A 614 9.63 12.76 -13.98
CA ALA A 614 9.01 13.52 -15.07
C ALA A 614 7.51 13.79 -14.84
N PRO A 615 7.11 15.06 -14.69
CA PRO A 615 5.69 15.44 -14.64
C PRO A 615 5.03 15.25 -16.02
N PRO A 616 3.72 14.93 -16.07
CA PRO A 616 3.00 14.79 -17.33
C PRO A 616 2.69 16.12 -18.02
N LEU A 617 2.33 16.06 -19.31
CA LEU A 617 1.80 17.21 -20.06
C LEU A 617 0.39 17.56 -19.57
N ASP A 618 0.12 18.86 -19.41
CA ASP A 618 -1.25 19.36 -19.25
C ASP A 618 -1.85 19.68 -20.63
N LEU A 619 -2.78 18.84 -21.08
CA LEU A 619 -3.29 18.92 -22.45
C LEU A 619 -4.29 20.06 -22.65
N GLU A 620 -5.03 20.44 -21.60
CA GLU A 620 -6.12 21.44 -21.66
C GLU A 620 -5.58 22.87 -21.93
N PRO A 621 -4.56 23.40 -21.21
CA PRO A 621 -3.95 24.68 -21.51
C PRO A 621 -3.34 24.74 -22.92
N LEU A 622 -2.80 23.62 -23.41
CA LEU A 622 -2.18 23.51 -24.73
C LEU A 622 -3.21 23.37 -25.87
N GLY A 623 -4.48 23.07 -25.57
CA GLY A 623 -5.51 22.78 -26.58
C GLY A 623 -5.26 21.44 -27.29
N LEU A 624 -4.79 20.45 -26.54
CA LEU A 624 -4.45 19.09 -26.99
C LEU A 624 -5.39 18.02 -26.39
N ASP A 625 -6.45 18.44 -25.72
CA ASP A 625 -7.44 17.61 -25.03
C ASP A 625 -8.58 17.12 -25.95
N ASP A 626 -8.48 17.41 -27.25
CA ASP A 626 -9.43 17.08 -28.31
C ASP A 626 -9.37 15.61 -28.80
N ALA A 627 -8.32 14.87 -28.43
CA ALA A 627 -8.16 13.45 -28.73
C ALA A 627 -7.32 12.75 -27.64
N ASP A 628 -7.48 11.43 -27.54
CA ASP A 628 -6.74 10.63 -26.57
C ASP A 628 -5.23 10.63 -26.85
N PRO A 629 -4.39 10.85 -25.82
CA PRO A 629 -2.96 10.64 -25.94
C PRO A 629 -2.65 9.13 -26.00
N VAL A 630 -1.47 8.79 -26.49
CA VAL A 630 -0.97 7.41 -26.54
C VAL A 630 -0.78 6.85 -25.14
N ILE A 631 -0.20 7.65 -24.26
CA ILE A 631 -0.07 7.36 -22.82
C ILE A 631 -0.83 8.45 -22.08
N ARG A 632 -2.03 8.12 -21.61
CA ARG A 632 -2.87 8.98 -20.77
C ARG A 632 -2.49 8.80 -19.31
N VAL A 633 -2.51 9.90 -18.56
CA VAL A 633 -2.35 9.90 -17.11
C VAL A 633 -3.69 10.07 -16.42
N ILE A 634 -3.93 9.29 -15.37
CA ILE A 634 -5.11 9.37 -14.53
C ILE A 634 -4.87 10.43 -13.46
N HIS A 635 -5.53 11.57 -13.61
CA HIS A 635 -5.52 12.65 -12.62
C HIS A 635 -6.45 12.34 -11.44
N ARG A 636 -6.33 13.09 -10.34
CA ARG A 636 -7.25 13.00 -9.18
C ARG A 636 -8.71 13.17 -9.60
N TYR A 637 -9.58 12.34 -9.00
CA TYR A 637 -10.98 12.21 -9.40
C TYR A 637 -11.88 13.45 -9.16
N PRO A 638 -11.58 14.38 -8.22
CA PRO A 638 -12.37 15.61 -8.12
C PRO A 638 -12.19 16.58 -9.29
N VAL A 639 -11.15 16.38 -10.11
CA VAL A 639 -10.77 17.31 -11.18
C VAL A 639 -10.72 16.63 -12.55
N CYS A 640 -10.14 15.43 -12.68
CA CYS A 640 -10.01 14.70 -13.95
C CYS A 640 -9.31 15.48 -15.08
N ARG A 641 -8.30 16.30 -14.77
CA ARG A 641 -7.53 17.07 -15.76
C ARG A 641 -6.99 16.14 -16.86
N PRO A 642 -7.07 16.51 -18.15
CA PRO A 642 -6.57 15.67 -19.23
C PRO A 642 -5.05 15.74 -19.27
N LEU A 643 -4.40 14.74 -18.67
CA LEU A 643 -2.95 14.63 -18.63
C LEU A 643 -2.44 13.51 -19.55
N GLY A 644 -1.22 13.66 -20.06
CA GLY A 644 -0.59 12.64 -20.91
C GLY A 644 0.93 12.68 -20.91
N TYR A 645 1.55 11.52 -21.14
CA TYR A 645 3.00 11.40 -21.29
C TYR A 645 3.46 11.37 -22.74
N LEU A 646 2.60 10.96 -23.67
CA LEU A 646 2.96 10.77 -25.08
C LEU A 646 1.76 11.04 -25.98
N LEU A 647 1.91 11.89 -27.01
CA LEU A 647 0.88 12.16 -28.01
C LEU A 647 1.48 12.41 -29.41
N GLU A 648 0.67 12.19 -30.45
CA GLU A 648 1.00 12.42 -31.87
C GLU A 648 -0.04 13.37 -32.48
N ARG A 649 0.39 14.38 -33.26
CA ARG A 649 -0.49 15.32 -33.99
C ARG A 649 0.09 15.68 -35.36
N SER A 650 -0.76 15.81 -36.36
CA SER A 650 -0.36 16.25 -37.71
C SER A 650 -0.32 17.77 -37.79
N TYR A 651 0.59 18.30 -38.60
CA TYR A 651 0.63 19.74 -38.90
C TYR A 651 1.25 19.95 -40.29
N GLY A 652 0.49 20.56 -41.21
CA GLY A 652 0.86 20.61 -42.62
C GLY A 652 1.01 19.21 -43.22
N ARG A 653 2.16 18.94 -43.86
CA ARG A 653 2.46 17.61 -44.45
C ARG A 653 3.15 16.66 -43.47
N GLY A 654 3.57 17.14 -42.31
CA GLY A 654 4.35 16.39 -41.31
C GLY A 654 3.61 16.23 -39.98
N ALA A 655 4.36 15.92 -38.92
CA ALA A 655 3.79 15.68 -37.60
C ALA A 655 4.70 16.08 -36.43
N PHE A 656 4.06 16.37 -35.29
CA PHE A 656 4.67 16.52 -33.99
C PHE A 656 4.39 15.30 -33.12
N ILE A 657 5.41 14.87 -32.38
CA ILE A 657 5.30 13.92 -31.27
C ILE A 657 5.68 14.68 -30.01
N PHE A 658 4.79 14.77 -29.03
CA PHE A 658 5.11 15.39 -27.74
C PHE A 658 5.30 14.31 -26.70
N THR A 659 6.39 14.41 -25.94
CA THR A 659 6.68 13.47 -24.86
C THR A 659 7.13 14.19 -23.61
N ALA A 660 6.50 13.87 -22.49
CA ALA A 660 6.96 14.24 -21.16
C ALA A 660 7.83 13.15 -20.52
N LEU A 661 7.94 11.96 -21.12
CA LEU A 661 8.82 10.90 -20.60
C LEU A 661 10.29 11.35 -20.59
N ASN A 662 11.00 10.98 -19.53
CA ASN A 662 12.45 11.09 -19.44
C ASN A 662 13.12 10.01 -20.32
N LEU A 663 13.39 10.33 -21.58
CA LEU A 663 14.01 9.41 -22.55
C LEU A 663 15.54 9.45 -22.49
N ASP A 664 16.11 9.28 -21.29
CA ASP A 664 17.57 9.24 -21.10
C ASP A 664 18.19 8.04 -21.85
N TRP A 665 19.06 8.33 -22.82
CA TRP A 665 19.66 7.34 -23.73
C TRP A 665 20.49 6.27 -23.01
N ARG A 666 20.93 6.54 -21.77
CA ARG A 666 21.67 5.60 -20.93
C ARG A 666 20.77 4.46 -20.46
N LEU A 667 19.47 4.70 -20.35
CA LEU A 667 18.49 3.69 -19.95
C LEU A 667 18.04 2.89 -21.18
N PRO A 668 18.07 1.54 -21.12
CA PRO A 668 17.76 0.70 -22.28
C PRO A 668 16.30 0.82 -22.76
N GLU A 669 15.34 0.96 -21.85
CA GLU A 669 13.92 1.16 -22.13
C GLU A 669 13.66 2.50 -22.83
N ALA A 670 14.29 3.57 -22.35
CA ALA A 670 14.17 4.90 -22.93
C ALA A 670 14.77 4.95 -24.34
N ARG A 671 15.95 4.36 -24.51
CA ARG A 671 16.61 4.20 -25.81
C ARG A 671 15.71 3.47 -26.79
N TYR A 672 15.17 2.32 -26.40
CA TYR A 672 14.29 1.51 -27.25
C TYR A 672 13.01 2.24 -27.65
N LEU A 673 12.35 2.89 -26.69
CA LEU A 673 11.13 3.66 -26.96
C LEU A 673 11.41 4.83 -27.90
N LEU A 674 12.50 5.57 -27.69
CA LEU A 674 12.89 6.67 -28.57
C LEU A 674 13.20 6.18 -29.99
N GLY A 675 13.90 5.04 -30.13
CA GLY A 675 14.13 4.43 -31.44
C GLY A 675 12.83 4.03 -32.14
N SER A 676 11.85 3.49 -31.39
CA SER A 676 10.51 3.20 -31.92
C SER A 676 9.81 4.46 -32.44
N MET A 677 9.83 5.55 -31.65
CA MET A 677 9.26 6.84 -32.05
C MET A 677 9.91 7.40 -33.33
N ILE A 678 11.24 7.31 -33.42
CA ILE A 678 11.99 7.76 -34.61
C ILE A 678 11.64 6.90 -35.83
N ARG A 679 11.57 5.57 -35.68
CA ARG A 679 11.16 4.66 -36.77
C ARG A 679 9.75 5.00 -37.28
N ARG A 680 8.80 5.25 -36.37
CA ARG A 680 7.43 5.69 -36.72
C ARG A 680 7.43 7.01 -37.49
N ALA A 681 8.25 7.98 -37.07
CA ALA A 681 8.38 9.27 -37.75
C ALA A 681 9.07 9.17 -39.12
N GLN A 682 10.02 8.25 -39.26
CA GLN A 682 10.79 8.04 -40.49
C GLN A 682 10.00 7.33 -41.59
N THR A 683 9.16 6.34 -41.26
CA THR A 683 8.50 5.50 -42.27
C THR A 683 7.00 5.70 -42.34
N GLY A 684 6.39 6.27 -41.30
CA GLY A 684 4.94 6.34 -41.21
C GLY A 684 4.32 7.53 -41.94
N SER A 685 3.02 7.40 -42.20
CA SER A 685 2.19 8.47 -42.74
C SER A 685 1.84 9.50 -41.67
N CYS A 686 1.47 10.70 -42.12
CA CYS A 686 0.94 11.75 -41.28
C CYS A 686 -0.27 11.24 -40.46
N PRO A 687 -0.35 11.50 -39.15
CA PRO A 687 -1.45 11.05 -38.30
C PRO A 687 -2.76 11.78 -38.64
N THR A 688 -3.89 11.22 -38.21
CA THR A 688 -5.24 11.69 -38.55
C THR A 688 -5.73 12.88 -37.73
N HIS A 689 -5.06 13.20 -36.62
CA HIS A 689 -5.47 14.26 -35.69
C HIS A 689 -4.63 15.53 -35.89
N PRO A 690 -5.15 16.57 -36.56
CA PRO A 690 -4.41 17.79 -36.83
C PRO A 690 -4.27 18.68 -35.60
N LEU A 691 -3.14 19.37 -35.51
CA LEU A 691 -2.90 20.43 -34.53
C LEU A 691 -3.54 21.74 -35.02
N SER A 692 -4.30 22.41 -34.15
CA SER A 692 -4.86 23.73 -34.47
C SER A 692 -3.80 24.84 -34.40
N GLU A 693 -3.99 25.94 -35.14
CA GLU A 693 -3.10 27.10 -35.07
C GLU A 693 -3.01 27.68 -33.65
N THR A 694 -4.14 27.73 -32.94
CA THR A 694 -4.17 28.19 -31.54
C THR A 694 -3.38 27.28 -30.62
N ALA A 695 -3.47 25.95 -30.80
CA ALA A 695 -2.64 25.01 -30.04
C ALA A 695 -1.16 25.19 -30.37
N MET A 696 -0.82 25.38 -31.66
CA MET A 696 0.55 25.67 -32.08
C MET A 696 1.10 26.93 -31.41
N GLU A 697 0.36 28.04 -31.39
CA GLU A 697 0.79 29.27 -30.71
C GLU A 697 1.06 29.06 -29.21
N ARG A 698 0.19 28.31 -28.52
CA ARG A 698 0.36 27.97 -27.10
C ARG A 698 1.61 27.13 -26.87
N ILE A 699 1.83 26.10 -27.69
CA ILE A 699 3.01 25.23 -27.64
C ILE A 699 4.29 26.02 -27.91
N ARG A 700 4.28 26.89 -28.93
CA ARG A 700 5.41 27.77 -29.25
C ARG A 700 5.74 28.71 -28.09
N SER A 701 4.72 29.24 -27.42
CA SER A 701 4.91 30.07 -26.23
C SER A 701 5.49 29.27 -25.06
N GLY A 702 4.88 28.14 -24.72
CA GLY A 702 5.29 27.30 -23.59
C GLY A 702 6.69 26.71 -23.74
N SER A 703 7.04 26.23 -24.94
CA SER A 703 8.36 25.63 -25.22
C SER A 703 9.55 26.61 -25.14
N ARG A 704 9.30 27.92 -24.94
CA ARG A 704 10.36 28.90 -24.71
C ARG A 704 10.82 28.97 -23.27
N LEU A 705 10.03 28.46 -22.33
CA LEU A 705 10.37 28.46 -20.90
C LEU A 705 11.45 27.38 -20.65
N PRO A 706 12.60 27.75 -20.04
CA PRO A 706 13.65 26.79 -19.72
C PRO A 706 13.15 25.81 -18.64
N LEU A 707 13.71 24.60 -18.59
CA LEU A 707 13.56 23.75 -17.41
C LEU A 707 14.34 24.40 -16.25
N GLU A 708 13.66 25.10 -15.33
CA GLU A 708 14.29 25.49 -14.06
C GLU A 708 14.51 24.23 -13.21
N GLY A 709 15.78 23.95 -12.91
CA GLY A 709 16.25 22.72 -12.25
C GLY A 709 16.05 22.67 -10.75
#